data_AF-A0A1B0FIL3-F1
#
_entry.id   AF-A0A1B0FIL3-F1
#
_cell.length_a   1.000
_cell.length_b   1.000
_cell.length_c   1.000
_cell.angle_alpha   90.00
_cell.angle_beta   90.00
_cell.angle_gamma   90.00
#
_symmetry.space_group_name_H-M   'P 1'
#
loop_
_entity.id
_entity.type
_entity.pdbx_description
1 polymer ?
#
loop_
_entity_poly.entity_id
_entity_poly.type
_entity_poly.pdbx_seq_one_letter_code
_entity_poly.pdbx_strand_id
1 'polypeptide(L)'
;MLSRMFGILVACSCIYSLIVSNGSEIITVPCISGLTLSIVLVLSAGLGCFIVYQNSTRLLWTYLTLMLLLMVAQIVAIFFASIDFRSLANEVVSNAWDAQIVDSSVMASYEIQFECCGKFGPTDYRNFGQEIPNSCYSNGNSTGTNDYFTVGCLEKITALFAIGEYLEKISNWLLIGLEAQQHIDASARHFHIFQALSCTDSVSLLRGESQAPNSCKPKILLSLKKVLNVLLQHLFKSRRNHNSRVTVFHVRNHDKHETGMLPIEFNTKPIASEIFVMGLRFQQLKKLWMLYLFLLFFAFFMFALSINLYVTTLQSNGQEQLQPKPPPKRRSLWPIRNIVAHYIGRGDIYGNMTADDYNINLFNPIAGEGANGRPVIVPVKDRFRMQRFFPLNSFNVLASDRIPLNRSLKDYRTQECRNEVYKLDELPNSSVVIVFHNEAWSVLLRTITSVISRTPQQLLKEIILVDDASDRNYLKRQLENYIKVLSVPTRLFRMASRSGLVSARLMGAQHARGDVLVFLDAHCECSRGWMEPLLQRIKESPKSVICPVIDIISDDNFSYTKTFENHWGAFNWQLSFRWFSSERRGTSLRETPTRPIKTPAMAGGLFAIDRKYFYAVGAYDEQMKIWGGENVEMSFRIWQCGGSVEISPCSHVGHVFRSSTPYTFPGGMSEVLGKNLARAAMVWMDEWQYFVMLYTSGLSLNMRDKVDVSSRLALREKLQCKPFSWYLENVWPEHFFPAHDRFFGKIIWLDGETECAQAYTHHMKNIPGHRISREWTRVIREIDSNADQFMSLIDLDRDKCLRPVKENAPRASLQPITVGDCNAHHQTMDIYVITPSGKVMTNNNICLTYSEPKQSVIQMLKNRNATTTNVQLTQCLANDSRQLWDYDLDTQHINHRETKLCLTLKSALTGGRTQKPEKIVMAIECDFKDITQKWGLIPLPWKI
;
A
#
# COMPACT_ATOMS: atom_id res chain seq x y z
N MET A 1 -2.48 -16.33 -46.29
CA MET A 1 -1.66 -15.25 -46.91
C MET A 1 -1.75 -13.96 -46.11
N LEU A 2 -2.95 -13.36 -45.96
CA LEU A 2 -3.19 -12.11 -45.20
C LEU A 2 -2.44 -12.02 -43.86
N SER A 3 -2.52 -13.05 -43.00
CA SER A 3 -1.81 -13.10 -41.71
C SER A 3 -0.28 -12.95 -41.81
N ARG A 4 0.38 -13.43 -42.89
CA ARG A 4 1.81 -13.14 -43.12
C ARG A 4 2.05 -11.68 -43.47
N MET A 5 1.20 -11.08 -44.30
CA MET A 5 1.32 -9.65 -44.66
C MET A 5 1.13 -8.77 -43.43
N PHE A 6 0.15 -9.10 -42.58
CA PHE A 6 -0.08 -8.41 -41.31
C PHE A 6 1.10 -8.55 -40.34
N GLY A 7 1.62 -9.77 -40.13
CA GLY A 7 2.80 -10.01 -39.29
C GLY A 7 4.04 -9.24 -39.76
N ILE A 8 4.28 -9.20 -41.07
CA ILE A 8 5.37 -8.41 -41.69
C ILE A 8 5.14 -6.90 -41.48
N LEU A 9 3.93 -6.39 -41.68
CA LEU A 9 3.61 -4.97 -41.45
C LEU A 9 3.82 -4.56 -39.98
N VAL A 10 3.37 -5.38 -39.02
CA VAL A 10 3.59 -5.12 -37.58
C VAL A 10 5.08 -5.19 -37.24
N ALA A 11 5.84 -6.14 -37.79
CA ALA A 11 7.29 -6.22 -37.58
C ALA A 11 8.01 -4.97 -38.13
N CYS A 12 7.70 -4.55 -39.35
CA CYS A 12 8.25 -3.32 -39.93
C CYS A 12 7.88 -2.08 -39.10
N SER A 13 6.64 -1.99 -38.59
CA SER A 13 6.21 -0.89 -37.72
C SER A 13 6.99 -0.87 -36.40
N CYS A 14 7.17 -2.01 -35.74
CA CYS A 14 7.92 -2.10 -34.49
C CYS A 14 9.41 -1.78 -34.69
N ILE A 15 10.02 -2.25 -35.79
CA ILE A 15 11.41 -1.90 -36.14
C ILE A 15 11.55 -0.39 -36.40
N TYR A 16 10.62 0.21 -37.15
CA TYR A 16 10.61 1.66 -37.38
C TYR A 16 10.47 2.44 -36.06
N SER A 17 9.54 2.06 -35.19
CA SER A 17 9.37 2.67 -33.87
C SER A 17 10.63 2.58 -33.01
N LEU A 18 11.30 1.42 -32.95
CA LEU A 18 12.55 1.22 -32.21
C LEU A 18 13.70 2.10 -32.73
N ILE A 19 13.81 2.25 -34.05
CA ILE A 19 14.84 3.10 -34.69
C ILE A 19 14.57 4.58 -34.40
N VAL A 20 13.31 5.03 -34.48
CA VAL A 20 12.93 6.43 -34.23
C VAL A 20 12.95 6.79 -32.74
N SER A 21 12.65 5.85 -31.84
CA SER A 21 12.62 6.09 -30.38
C SER A 21 13.99 6.02 -29.68
N ASN A 22 15.07 5.85 -30.45
CA ASN A 22 16.47 5.92 -30.01
C ASN A 22 16.80 5.12 -28.74
N GLY A 23 16.17 3.95 -28.57
CA GLY A 23 16.42 3.01 -27.46
C GLY A 23 15.66 3.25 -26.15
N SER A 24 14.65 4.12 -26.10
CA SER A 24 13.82 4.33 -24.90
C SER A 24 13.15 3.02 -24.41
N GLU A 25 13.50 2.57 -23.19
CA GLU A 25 13.03 1.30 -22.59
C GLU A 25 11.51 1.13 -22.63
N ILE A 26 10.80 2.24 -22.47
CA ILE A 26 9.33 2.37 -22.49
C ILE A 26 8.72 1.89 -23.81
N ILE A 27 9.38 2.16 -24.94
CA ILE A 27 8.95 1.75 -26.28
C ILE A 27 9.60 0.40 -26.65
N THR A 28 10.78 0.12 -26.11
CA THR A 28 11.52 -1.13 -26.35
C THR A 28 10.75 -2.37 -25.93
N VAL A 29 10.13 -2.40 -24.74
CA VAL A 29 9.42 -3.61 -24.27
C VAL A 29 8.21 -3.95 -25.16
N PRO A 30 7.24 -3.04 -25.43
CA PRO A 30 6.11 -3.32 -26.32
C PRO A 30 6.54 -3.74 -27.74
N CYS A 31 7.55 -3.07 -28.32
CA CYS A 31 8.02 -3.39 -29.67
C CYS A 31 8.73 -4.75 -29.75
N ILE A 32 9.43 -5.20 -28.69
CA ILE A 32 9.99 -6.56 -28.64
C ILE A 32 8.88 -7.61 -28.54
N SER A 33 7.85 -7.40 -27.71
CA SER A 33 6.69 -8.32 -27.69
C SER A 33 5.97 -8.36 -29.04
N GLY A 34 5.74 -7.22 -29.68
CA GLY A 34 5.14 -7.13 -31.03
C GLY A 34 5.98 -7.87 -32.09
N LEU A 35 7.31 -7.74 -32.05
CA LEU A 35 8.20 -8.45 -32.96
C LEU A 35 8.20 -9.98 -32.75
N THR A 36 8.25 -10.44 -31.50
CA THR A 36 8.19 -11.88 -31.22
C THR A 36 6.86 -12.50 -31.67
N LEU A 37 5.74 -11.81 -31.45
CA LEU A 37 4.42 -12.23 -31.94
C LEU A 37 4.38 -12.26 -33.47
N SER A 38 4.86 -11.20 -34.15
CA SER A 38 4.98 -11.14 -35.61
C SER A 38 5.79 -12.28 -36.22
N ILE A 39 6.90 -12.68 -35.59
CA ILE A 39 7.72 -13.80 -36.06
C ILE A 39 6.96 -15.12 -35.90
N VAL A 40 6.29 -15.35 -34.76
CA VAL A 40 5.47 -16.55 -34.53
C VAL A 40 4.35 -16.67 -35.57
N LEU A 41 3.69 -15.56 -35.93
CA LEU A 41 2.64 -15.53 -36.97
C LEU A 41 3.15 -15.90 -38.37
N VAL A 42 4.31 -15.37 -38.77
CA VAL A 42 4.89 -15.68 -40.08
C VAL A 42 5.33 -17.15 -40.14
N LEU A 43 5.87 -17.69 -39.05
CA LEU A 43 6.28 -19.09 -38.93
C LEU A 43 5.07 -20.06 -38.88
N SER A 44 4.02 -19.76 -38.12
CA SER A 44 2.81 -20.60 -38.06
C SER A 44 2.12 -20.66 -39.42
N ALA A 45 1.93 -19.51 -40.09
CA ALA A 45 1.44 -19.46 -41.46
C ALA A 45 2.41 -20.10 -42.47
N GLY A 46 3.69 -20.26 -42.14
CA GLY A 46 4.66 -21.08 -42.86
C GLY A 46 4.34 -22.57 -42.77
N LEU A 47 4.25 -23.08 -41.54
CA LEU A 47 3.91 -24.47 -41.21
C LEU A 47 2.56 -24.90 -41.82
N GLY A 48 1.54 -24.03 -41.77
CA GLY A 48 0.23 -24.31 -42.37
C GLY A 48 0.30 -24.68 -43.86
N CYS A 49 1.14 -24.02 -44.65
CA CYS A 49 1.34 -24.37 -46.07
C CYS A 49 2.09 -25.71 -46.24
N PHE A 50 3.07 -25.99 -45.38
CA PHE A 50 3.84 -27.23 -45.41
C PHE A 50 2.99 -28.46 -45.03
N ILE A 51 2.04 -28.31 -44.12
CA ILE A 51 1.07 -29.34 -43.72
C ILE A 51 0.16 -29.71 -44.90
N VAL A 52 -0.34 -28.71 -45.64
CA VAL A 52 -1.13 -28.92 -46.86
C VAL A 52 -0.34 -29.70 -47.91
N TYR A 53 0.96 -29.42 -48.05
CA TYR A 53 1.83 -30.15 -48.99
C TYR A 53 2.10 -31.62 -48.56
N GLN A 54 2.27 -31.89 -47.26
CA GLN A 54 2.52 -33.26 -46.78
C GLN A 54 1.25 -34.11 -46.56
N ASN A 55 0.05 -33.53 -46.64
CA ASN A 55 -1.25 -34.20 -46.47
C ASN A 55 -1.35 -35.10 -45.21
N SER A 56 -0.71 -34.68 -44.10
CA SER A 56 -0.57 -35.48 -42.89
C SER A 56 -1.58 -35.07 -41.81
N THR A 57 -2.55 -35.95 -41.52
CA THR A 57 -3.61 -35.71 -40.52
C THR A 57 -3.08 -35.48 -39.12
N ARG A 58 -2.05 -36.21 -38.69
CA ARG A 58 -1.41 -36.01 -37.37
C ARG A 58 -0.75 -34.64 -37.25
N LEU A 59 -0.11 -34.16 -38.33
CA LEU A 59 0.56 -32.86 -38.34
C LEU A 59 -0.46 -31.70 -38.36
N LEU A 60 -1.61 -31.90 -39.01
CA LEU A 60 -2.75 -30.97 -38.97
C LEU A 60 -3.33 -30.84 -37.55
N TRP A 61 -3.51 -31.94 -36.83
CA TRP A 61 -3.98 -31.89 -35.43
C TRP A 61 -3.01 -31.15 -34.50
N THR A 62 -1.70 -31.41 -34.59
CA THR A 62 -0.70 -30.67 -33.81
C THR A 62 -0.68 -29.16 -34.11
N TYR A 63 -1.01 -28.78 -35.34
CA TYR A 63 -1.14 -27.37 -35.75
C TYR A 63 -2.42 -26.72 -35.20
N LEU A 64 -3.57 -27.41 -35.29
CA LEU A 64 -4.83 -26.93 -34.72
C LEU A 64 -4.76 -26.75 -33.19
N THR A 65 -4.04 -27.62 -32.47
CA THR A 65 -3.80 -27.45 -31.03
C THR A 65 -2.83 -26.30 -30.73
N LEU A 66 -1.76 -26.13 -31.52
CA LEU A 66 -0.80 -25.04 -31.33
C LEU A 66 -1.45 -23.67 -31.56
N MET A 67 -2.23 -23.52 -32.64
CA MET A 67 -2.96 -22.28 -32.92
C MET A 67 -4.01 -21.96 -31.84
N LEU A 68 -4.69 -22.96 -31.28
CA LEU A 68 -5.63 -22.74 -30.18
C LEU A 68 -4.91 -22.24 -28.90
N LEU A 69 -3.76 -22.82 -28.57
CA LEU A 69 -2.95 -22.38 -27.42
C LEU A 69 -2.39 -20.96 -27.61
N LEU A 70 -1.95 -20.60 -28.83
CA LEU A 70 -1.51 -19.25 -29.16
C LEU A 70 -2.65 -18.23 -29.02
N MET A 71 -3.83 -18.52 -29.56
CA MET A 71 -5.01 -17.66 -29.44
C MET A 71 -5.44 -17.46 -27.97
N VAL A 72 -5.40 -18.52 -27.14
CA VAL A 72 -5.67 -18.41 -25.70
C VAL A 72 -4.61 -17.55 -25.00
N ALA A 73 -3.33 -17.72 -25.32
CA ALA A 73 -2.26 -16.89 -24.75
C ALA A 73 -2.39 -15.40 -25.14
N GLN A 74 -2.77 -15.10 -26.39
CA GLN A 74 -3.07 -13.73 -26.84
C GLN A 74 -4.25 -13.13 -26.07
N ILE A 75 -5.34 -13.87 -25.89
CA ILE A 75 -6.51 -13.43 -25.11
C ILE A 75 -6.12 -13.15 -23.65
N VAL A 76 -5.34 -14.03 -23.02
CA VAL A 76 -4.82 -13.82 -21.65
C VAL A 76 -3.96 -12.56 -21.59
N ALA A 77 -3.07 -12.33 -22.55
CA ALA A 77 -2.26 -11.12 -22.60
C ALA A 77 -3.12 -9.84 -22.70
N ILE A 78 -4.13 -9.81 -23.57
CA ILE A 78 -5.03 -8.64 -23.74
C ILE A 78 -5.80 -8.30 -22.46
N PHE A 79 -6.19 -9.30 -21.66
CA PHE A 79 -6.95 -9.07 -20.43
C PHE A 79 -6.08 -8.82 -19.18
N PHE A 80 -4.88 -9.41 -19.08
CA PHE A 80 -4.04 -9.32 -17.88
C PHE A 80 -2.83 -8.37 -18.02
N ALA A 81 -2.40 -8.00 -19.23
CA ALA A 81 -1.31 -7.05 -19.46
C ALA A 81 -1.82 -5.61 -19.73
N SER A 82 -2.83 -5.16 -18.97
CA SER A 82 -3.35 -3.79 -19.07
C SER A 82 -2.39 -2.78 -18.43
N ILE A 83 -1.36 -2.37 -19.18
CA ILE A 83 -0.42 -1.31 -18.79
C ILE A 83 -1.18 0.00 -18.56
N ASP A 84 -0.98 0.64 -17.40
CA ASP A 84 -1.50 1.98 -17.15
C ASP A 84 -0.65 3.03 -17.88
N PHE A 85 -0.96 3.24 -19.16
CA PHE A 85 -0.35 4.28 -20.00
C PHE A 85 -0.51 5.69 -19.44
N ARG A 86 -1.50 5.94 -18.56
CA ARG A 86 -1.66 7.23 -17.90
C ARG A 86 -0.69 7.39 -16.74
N SER A 87 -0.40 6.34 -15.98
CA SER A 87 0.69 6.35 -15.00
C SER A 87 2.04 6.57 -15.69
N LEU A 88 2.26 5.91 -16.83
CA LEU A 88 3.47 6.02 -17.65
C LEU A 88 3.67 7.43 -18.25
N ALA A 89 2.61 8.04 -18.79
CA ALA A 89 2.64 9.43 -19.25
C ALA A 89 2.86 10.43 -18.10
N ASN A 90 2.28 10.16 -16.91
CA ASN A 90 2.57 10.93 -15.69
C ASN A 90 4.04 10.85 -15.32
N GLU A 91 4.66 9.67 -15.37
CA GLU A 91 6.08 9.49 -15.04
C GLU A 91 6.99 10.21 -16.03
N VAL A 92 6.82 10.01 -17.34
CA VAL A 92 7.64 10.66 -18.38
C VAL A 92 7.60 12.18 -18.27
N VAL A 93 6.41 12.78 -18.19
CA VAL A 93 6.28 14.24 -18.11
C VAL A 93 6.66 14.78 -16.74
N SER A 94 6.53 13.99 -15.66
CA SER A 94 7.08 14.36 -14.35
C SER A 94 8.60 14.39 -14.35
N ASN A 95 9.25 13.37 -14.91
CA ASN A 95 10.70 13.28 -14.96
C ASN A 95 11.30 14.37 -15.86
N ALA A 96 10.68 14.69 -17.01
CA ALA A 96 11.07 15.80 -17.87
C ALA A 96 10.90 17.17 -17.15
N TRP A 97 9.78 17.38 -16.47
CA TRP A 97 9.51 18.61 -15.72
C TRP A 97 10.46 18.82 -14.52
N ASP A 98 10.76 17.76 -13.77
CA ASP A 98 11.67 17.84 -12.63
C ASP A 98 13.14 17.96 -13.10
N ALA A 99 13.49 17.42 -14.27
CA ALA A 99 14.79 17.60 -14.93
C ALA A 99 14.99 19.03 -15.47
N GLN A 100 13.93 19.73 -15.88
CA GLN A 100 13.95 21.13 -16.33
C GLN A 100 14.61 22.09 -15.32
N ILE A 101 14.55 21.74 -14.02
CA ILE A 101 15.18 22.49 -12.93
C ILE A 101 16.72 22.49 -13.02
N VAL A 102 17.29 21.54 -13.77
CA VAL A 102 18.73 21.39 -14.03
C VAL A 102 19.10 21.75 -15.47
N ASP A 103 18.29 21.33 -16.45
CA ASP A 103 18.47 21.64 -17.87
C ASP A 103 17.12 21.87 -18.55
N SER A 104 16.85 23.11 -18.97
CA SER A 104 15.59 23.49 -19.62
C SER A 104 15.39 22.91 -21.01
N SER A 105 16.45 22.41 -21.66
CA SER A 105 16.33 21.79 -23.00
C SER A 105 15.51 20.49 -22.97
N VAL A 106 15.50 19.79 -21.83
CA VAL A 106 14.78 18.51 -21.65
C VAL A 106 13.28 18.70 -21.81
N MET A 107 12.66 19.64 -21.09
CA MET A 107 11.22 19.90 -21.26
C MET A 107 10.92 20.56 -22.61
N ALA A 108 11.79 21.48 -23.05
CA ALA A 108 11.63 22.17 -24.33
C ALA A 108 11.52 21.22 -25.53
N SER A 109 12.21 20.06 -25.52
CA SER A 109 12.07 19.07 -26.59
C SER A 109 10.68 18.45 -26.63
N TYR A 110 10.04 18.17 -25.48
CA TYR A 110 8.67 17.67 -25.43
C TYR A 110 7.64 18.75 -25.80
N GLU A 111 7.84 19.98 -25.36
CA GLU A 111 6.96 21.12 -25.68
C GLU A 111 6.89 21.40 -27.19
N ILE A 112 8.05 21.37 -27.86
CA ILE A 112 8.14 21.54 -29.32
C ILE A 112 7.61 20.28 -30.04
N GLN A 113 7.97 19.07 -29.60
CA GLN A 113 7.56 17.82 -30.26
C GLN A 113 6.05 17.55 -30.17
N PHE A 114 5.43 17.93 -29.06
CA PHE A 114 4.02 17.64 -28.78
C PHE A 114 3.14 18.90 -28.75
N GLU A 115 3.65 20.06 -29.16
CA GLU A 115 2.92 21.35 -29.23
C GLU A 115 2.13 21.63 -27.94
N CYS A 116 2.84 21.69 -26.83
CA CYS A 116 2.28 21.80 -25.48
C CYS A 116 3.16 22.72 -24.63
N CYS A 117 2.65 23.19 -23.49
CA CYS A 117 3.43 24.04 -22.58
C CYS A 117 3.19 23.66 -21.13
N GLY A 118 4.27 23.46 -20.38
CA GLY A 118 4.23 23.08 -18.98
C GLY A 118 3.75 21.65 -18.76
N LYS A 119 3.78 21.21 -17.50
CA LYS A 119 3.35 19.87 -17.10
C LYS A 119 1.83 19.74 -17.19
N PHE A 120 1.13 20.65 -16.53
CA PHE A 120 -0.32 20.81 -16.52
C PHE A 120 -0.77 22.04 -17.33
N GLY A 121 0.10 23.04 -17.51
CA GLY A 121 -0.14 24.15 -18.43
C GLY A 121 0.90 25.27 -18.35
N PRO A 122 0.81 26.31 -19.22
CA PRO A 122 1.73 27.46 -19.25
C PRO A 122 1.78 28.27 -17.95
N THR A 123 0.81 28.09 -17.04
CA THR A 123 0.82 28.69 -15.70
C THR A 123 1.86 28.06 -14.77
N ASP A 124 2.34 26.84 -15.04
CA ASP A 124 3.33 26.16 -14.19
C ASP A 124 4.64 26.95 -14.09
N TYR A 125 5.17 27.45 -15.22
CA TYR A 125 6.34 28.33 -15.24
C TYR A 125 6.15 29.56 -14.34
N ARG A 126 5.00 30.23 -14.46
CA ARG A 126 4.66 31.41 -13.65
C ARG A 126 4.53 31.06 -12.16
N ASN A 127 4.01 29.88 -11.83
CA ASN A 127 3.93 29.38 -10.45
C ASN A 127 5.32 29.11 -9.83
N PHE A 128 6.32 28.76 -10.65
CA PHE A 128 7.73 28.65 -10.25
C PHE A 128 8.52 29.97 -10.34
N GLY A 129 7.88 31.07 -10.76
CA GLY A 129 8.51 32.39 -10.91
C GLY A 129 9.42 32.50 -12.14
N GLN A 130 9.20 31.68 -13.16
CA GLN A 130 9.86 31.73 -14.46
C GLN A 130 8.94 32.35 -15.51
N GLU A 131 9.52 33.00 -16.51
CA GLU A 131 8.81 33.36 -17.73
C GLU A 131 8.54 32.10 -18.57
N ILE A 132 7.54 32.16 -19.46
CA ILE A 132 7.20 31.05 -20.34
C ILE A 132 8.31 30.94 -21.40
N PRO A 133 8.96 29.77 -21.57
CA PRO A 133 10.06 29.61 -22.51
C PRO A 133 9.59 29.63 -23.97
N ASN A 134 10.49 29.99 -24.89
CA ASN A 134 10.20 30.05 -26.33
C ASN A 134 9.70 28.72 -26.92
N SER A 135 9.99 27.57 -26.29
CA SER A 135 9.47 26.24 -26.66
C SER A 135 7.95 26.12 -26.58
N CYS A 136 7.31 26.93 -25.73
CA CYS A 136 5.86 26.99 -25.60
C CYS A 136 5.15 27.82 -26.69
N TYR A 137 5.89 28.53 -27.55
CA TYR A 137 5.33 29.45 -28.54
C TYR A 137 5.33 28.81 -29.94
N SER A 138 4.19 28.88 -30.61
CA SER A 138 3.98 28.41 -31.99
C SER A 138 5.02 28.94 -32.98
N ASN A 139 5.45 30.18 -32.78
CA ASN A 139 6.40 30.93 -33.61
C ASN A 139 7.83 30.99 -33.02
N GLY A 140 8.12 30.27 -31.94
CA GLY A 140 9.47 30.18 -31.33
C GLY A 140 10.04 31.48 -30.73
N ASN A 141 9.24 32.56 -30.67
CA ASN A 141 9.62 33.88 -30.15
C ASN A 141 8.51 34.46 -29.27
N SER A 142 8.88 35.08 -28.15
CA SER A 142 7.98 35.61 -27.13
C SER A 142 7.34 36.97 -27.45
N THR A 143 7.51 37.49 -28.68
CA THR A 143 7.20 38.87 -29.08
C THR A 143 5.72 39.12 -29.44
N GLY A 144 4.80 38.26 -29.01
CA GLY A 144 3.36 38.35 -29.30
C GLY A 144 2.49 37.97 -28.09
N THR A 145 1.39 38.69 -27.88
CA THR A 145 0.49 38.49 -26.73
C THR A 145 -0.35 37.21 -26.88
N ASN A 146 -0.14 36.25 -25.97
CA ASN A 146 -0.93 35.01 -25.82
C ASN A 146 -0.84 33.95 -26.94
N ASP A 147 0.18 33.99 -27.80
CA ASP A 147 0.43 32.96 -28.82
C ASP A 147 1.33 31.80 -28.30
N TYR A 148 0.92 31.21 -27.16
CA TYR A 148 1.57 30.05 -26.54
C TYR A 148 0.58 28.90 -26.32
N PHE A 149 1.07 27.65 -26.35
CA PHE A 149 0.24 26.48 -26.17
C PHE A 149 -0.46 26.49 -24.80
N THR A 150 -1.79 26.36 -24.81
CA THR A 150 -2.63 26.46 -23.60
C THR A 150 -2.82 25.12 -22.88
N VAL A 151 -2.46 24.00 -23.53
CA VAL A 151 -2.62 22.63 -23.03
C VAL A 151 -1.31 22.12 -22.45
N GLY A 152 -1.37 21.53 -21.25
CA GLY A 152 -0.22 20.90 -20.60
C GLY A 152 0.25 19.63 -21.32
N CYS A 153 1.55 19.41 -21.35
CA CYS A 153 2.16 18.27 -22.03
C CYS A 153 1.68 16.93 -21.47
N LEU A 154 1.33 16.84 -20.17
CA LEU A 154 0.77 15.63 -19.59
C LEU A 154 -0.55 15.22 -20.27
N GLU A 155 -1.45 16.18 -20.53
CA GLU A 155 -2.74 15.89 -21.16
C GLU A 155 -2.54 15.47 -22.61
N LYS A 156 -1.74 16.22 -23.38
CA LYS A 156 -1.52 15.96 -24.81
C LYS A 156 -0.76 14.65 -25.06
N ILE A 157 0.22 14.30 -24.23
CA ILE A 157 0.94 13.01 -24.29
C ILE A 157 0.05 11.85 -23.81
N THR A 158 -0.73 12.01 -22.73
CA THR A 158 -1.70 10.99 -22.30
C THR A 158 -2.73 10.68 -23.39
N ALA A 159 -3.23 11.71 -24.08
CA ALA A 159 -4.18 11.54 -25.19
C ALA A 159 -3.56 10.77 -26.37
N LEU A 160 -2.30 11.04 -26.72
CA LEU A 160 -1.58 10.31 -27.76
C LEU A 160 -1.33 8.84 -27.39
N PHE A 161 -0.93 8.56 -26.15
CA PHE A 161 -0.73 7.19 -25.67
C PHE A 161 -2.04 6.39 -25.65
N ALA A 162 -3.16 7.02 -25.27
CA ALA A 162 -4.48 6.39 -25.32
C ALA A 162 -4.94 6.05 -26.76
N ILE A 163 -4.55 6.85 -27.76
CA ILE A 163 -4.78 6.53 -29.18
C ILE A 163 -3.93 5.32 -29.60
N GLY A 164 -2.67 5.25 -29.15
CA GLY A 164 -1.80 4.09 -29.35
C GLY A 164 -2.39 2.80 -28.77
N GLU A 165 -2.77 2.83 -27.50
CA GLU A 165 -3.42 1.71 -26.79
C GLU A 165 -4.70 1.23 -27.52
N TYR A 166 -5.52 2.16 -28.02
CA TYR A 166 -6.75 1.83 -28.75
C TYR A 166 -6.46 1.16 -30.11
N LEU A 167 -5.45 1.64 -30.84
CA LEU A 167 -5.02 1.04 -32.10
C LEU A 167 -4.36 -0.33 -31.90
N GLU A 168 -3.58 -0.52 -30.83
CA GLU A 168 -2.99 -1.80 -30.45
C GLU A 168 -4.06 -2.82 -30.04
N LYS A 169 -5.07 -2.42 -29.26
CA LYS A 169 -6.19 -3.30 -28.92
C LYS A 169 -7.00 -3.68 -30.16
N ILE A 170 -7.22 -2.76 -31.10
CA ILE A 170 -7.86 -3.08 -32.39
C ILE A 170 -7.01 -4.06 -33.22
N SER A 171 -5.69 -3.84 -33.34
CA SER A 171 -4.82 -4.70 -34.15
C SER A 171 -4.74 -6.13 -33.57
N ASN A 172 -4.68 -6.27 -32.25
CA ASN A 172 -4.69 -7.55 -31.56
C ASN A 172 -6.03 -8.29 -31.67
N TRP A 173 -7.18 -7.60 -31.58
CA TRP A 173 -8.49 -8.24 -31.82
C TRP A 173 -8.71 -8.63 -33.28
N LEU A 174 -8.24 -7.83 -34.25
CA LEU A 174 -8.23 -8.20 -35.67
C LEU A 174 -7.36 -9.43 -35.93
N LEU A 175 -6.21 -9.52 -35.26
CA LEU A 175 -5.31 -10.68 -35.35
C LEU A 175 -5.99 -11.97 -34.88
N ILE A 176 -6.59 -11.96 -33.69
CA ILE A 176 -7.34 -13.09 -33.14
C ILE A 176 -8.46 -13.51 -34.11
N GLY A 177 -9.16 -12.56 -34.73
CA GLY A 177 -10.16 -12.85 -35.76
C GLY A 177 -9.58 -13.56 -37.00
N LEU A 178 -8.39 -13.16 -37.45
CA LEU A 178 -7.69 -13.80 -38.56
C LEU A 178 -7.11 -15.18 -38.20
N GLU A 179 -6.72 -15.43 -36.96
CA GLU A 179 -6.34 -16.76 -36.47
C GLU A 179 -7.55 -17.69 -36.35
N ALA A 180 -8.64 -17.22 -35.72
CA ALA A 180 -9.87 -17.98 -35.57
C ALA A 180 -10.47 -18.41 -36.92
N GLN A 181 -10.46 -17.52 -37.92
CA GLN A 181 -10.90 -17.87 -39.28
C GLN A 181 -10.00 -18.96 -39.91
N GLN A 182 -8.68 -18.87 -39.75
CA GLN A 182 -7.77 -19.92 -40.24
C GLN A 182 -7.96 -21.26 -39.51
N HIS A 183 -8.27 -21.24 -38.21
CA HIS A 183 -8.58 -22.43 -37.42
C HIS A 183 -9.87 -23.10 -37.90
N ILE A 184 -10.91 -22.31 -38.17
CA ILE A 184 -12.19 -22.76 -38.75
C ILE A 184 -11.97 -23.37 -40.14
N ASP A 185 -11.23 -22.70 -41.03
CA ASP A 185 -10.98 -23.19 -42.40
C ASP A 185 -10.13 -24.48 -42.42
N ALA A 186 -9.14 -24.59 -41.54
CA ALA A 186 -8.34 -25.81 -41.38
C ALA A 186 -9.16 -26.97 -40.78
N SER A 187 -10.02 -26.68 -39.79
CA SER A 187 -10.94 -27.65 -39.19
C SER A 187 -12.01 -28.13 -40.19
N ALA A 188 -12.55 -27.23 -41.02
CA ALA A 188 -13.50 -27.58 -42.07
C ALA A 188 -12.88 -28.49 -43.15
N ARG A 189 -11.61 -28.24 -43.53
CA ARG A 189 -10.85 -29.16 -44.39
C ARG A 189 -10.64 -30.53 -43.75
N HIS A 190 -10.34 -30.59 -42.44
CA HIS A 190 -10.27 -31.87 -41.75
C HIS A 190 -11.62 -32.60 -41.79
N PHE A 191 -12.74 -31.91 -41.56
CA PHE A 191 -14.08 -32.50 -41.62
C PHE A 191 -14.41 -33.05 -43.01
N HIS A 192 -14.03 -32.36 -44.10
CA HIS A 192 -14.18 -32.89 -45.46
C HIS A 192 -13.32 -34.14 -45.73
N ILE A 193 -12.07 -34.17 -45.25
CA ILE A 193 -11.21 -35.37 -45.36
C ILE A 193 -11.78 -36.52 -44.53
N PHE A 194 -12.32 -36.24 -43.34
CA PHE A 194 -12.94 -37.24 -42.48
C PHE A 194 -14.24 -37.78 -43.09
N GLN A 195 -15.07 -36.93 -43.72
CA GLN A 195 -16.23 -37.37 -44.49
C GLN A 195 -15.82 -38.28 -45.66
N ALA A 196 -14.80 -37.90 -46.43
CA ALA A 196 -14.31 -38.72 -47.54
C ALA A 196 -13.87 -40.13 -47.09
N LEU A 197 -13.13 -40.23 -45.97
CA LEU A 197 -12.72 -41.51 -45.39
C LEU A 197 -13.91 -42.31 -44.80
N SER A 198 -14.86 -41.64 -44.13
CA SER A 198 -16.05 -42.30 -43.58
C SER A 198 -17.00 -42.86 -44.64
N CYS A 199 -16.89 -42.39 -45.89
CA CYS A 199 -17.66 -42.88 -47.02
C CYS A 199 -16.96 -44.01 -47.81
N THR A 200 -15.71 -44.37 -47.51
CA THR A 200 -14.97 -45.41 -48.24
C THR A 200 -14.98 -46.79 -47.58
N ASP A 201 -15.13 -46.89 -46.26
CA ASP A 201 -15.17 -48.17 -45.54
C ASP A 201 -16.60 -48.76 -45.40
N SER A 202 -17.41 -48.69 -46.47
CA SER A 202 -18.76 -49.26 -46.50
C SER A 202 -19.20 -49.70 -47.91
N VAL A 203 -19.11 -51.01 -48.13
CA VAL A 203 -19.76 -51.78 -49.21
C VAL A 203 -19.35 -51.45 -50.66
N SER A 204 -18.39 -52.22 -51.19
CA SER A 204 -18.38 -52.64 -52.60
C SER A 204 -17.58 -53.94 -52.86
N LEU A 205 -17.72 -54.93 -51.98
CA LEU A 205 -17.29 -56.31 -52.24
C LEU A 205 -18.51 -57.22 -52.40
N LEU A 206 -18.67 -57.75 -53.62
CA LEU A 206 -19.69 -58.71 -54.09
C LEU A 206 -21.13 -58.20 -54.29
N ARG A 207 -21.71 -58.69 -55.41
CA ARG A 207 -23.10 -58.55 -55.92
C ARG A 207 -23.54 -57.12 -56.28
N GLY A 208 -23.82 -56.92 -57.57
CA GLY A 208 -24.46 -55.72 -58.07
C GLY A 208 -25.95 -55.95 -58.31
N GLU A 209 -26.76 -54.98 -57.89
CA GLU A 209 -28.12 -54.75 -58.37
C GLU A 209 -28.43 -53.25 -58.18
N SER A 210 -29.32 -52.68 -59.00
CA SER A 210 -29.43 -51.22 -59.13
C SER A 210 -30.53 -50.61 -58.26
N GLN A 211 -30.18 -50.03 -57.10
CA GLN A 211 -31.00 -49.02 -56.41
C GLN A 211 -30.11 -47.94 -55.76
N ALA A 212 -30.49 -46.67 -55.93
CA ALA A 212 -29.76 -45.51 -55.41
C ALA A 212 -30.48 -44.90 -54.19
N PRO A 213 -29.84 -44.82 -53.01
CA PRO A 213 -30.41 -44.13 -51.85
C PRO A 213 -30.06 -42.64 -51.88
N ASN A 214 -31.03 -41.80 -51.53
CA ASN A 214 -30.84 -40.36 -51.32
C ASN A 214 -30.25 -40.05 -49.92
N SER A 215 -29.74 -38.82 -49.80
CA SER A 215 -29.50 -38.06 -48.57
C SER A 215 -28.26 -38.38 -47.71
N CYS A 216 -27.33 -37.42 -47.67
CA CYS A 216 -26.48 -37.15 -46.51
C CYS A 216 -26.11 -35.65 -46.46
N LYS A 217 -26.99 -34.82 -45.89
CA LYS A 217 -26.78 -33.36 -45.70
C LYS A 217 -26.70 -33.03 -44.20
N PRO A 218 -25.53 -32.67 -43.64
CA PRO A 218 -25.41 -32.33 -42.23
C PRO A 218 -26.08 -30.97 -41.90
N LYS A 219 -27.07 -30.97 -41.00
CA LYS A 219 -27.76 -29.73 -40.55
C LYS A 219 -26.85 -28.75 -39.77
N ILE A 220 -25.70 -29.22 -39.27
CA ILE A 220 -24.82 -28.50 -38.34
C ILE A 220 -24.18 -27.25 -38.96
N LEU A 221 -23.76 -27.32 -40.23
CA LEU A 221 -23.06 -26.20 -40.90
C LEU A 221 -23.93 -24.94 -41.04
N LEU A 222 -25.26 -25.12 -41.09
CA LEU A 222 -26.23 -24.04 -41.18
C LEU A 222 -26.42 -23.31 -39.84
N SER A 223 -26.18 -23.99 -38.72
CA SER A 223 -26.29 -23.43 -37.37
C SER A 223 -25.10 -22.53 -37.03
N LEU A 224 -23.87 -22.99 -37.31
CA LEU A 224 -22.66 -22.19 -37.06
C LEU A 224 -22.63 -20.88 -37.87
N LYS A 225 -23.06 -20.91 -39.14
CA LYS A 225 -23.21 -19.67 -39.94
C LYS A 225 -24.26 -18.71 -39.38
N LYS A 226 -25.32 -19.21 -38.74
CA LYS A 226 -26.31 -18.35 -38.04
C LYS A 226 -25.71 -17.72 -36.79
N VAL A 227 -24.99 -18.48 -35.95
CA VAL A 227 -24.33 -17.97 -34.74
C VAL A 227 -23.31 -16.87 -35.09
N LEU A 228 -22.49 -17.10 -36.12
CA LEU A 228 -21.49 -16.12 -36.57
C LEU A 228 -22.15 -14.82 -37.08
N ASN A 229 -23.24 -14.92 -37.85
CA ASN A 229 -24.00 -13.74 -38.30
C ASN A 229 -24.66 -12.98 -37.14
N VAL A 230 -25.14 -13.67 -36.09
CA VAL A 230 -25.72 -13.03 -34.90
C VAL A 230 -24.65 -12.28 -34.09
N LEU A 231 -23.46 -12.86 -33.94
CA LEU A 231 -22.31 -12.19 -33.30
C LEU A 231 -21.87 -10.94 -34.08
N LEU A 232 -21.76 -11.05 -35.41
CA LEU A 232 -21.45 -9.91 -36.29
C LEU A 232 -22.52 -8.81 -36.24
N GLN A 233 -23.81 -9.18 -36.13
CA GLN A 233 -24.89 -8.19 -35.97
C GLN A 233 -24.92 -7.51 -34.58
N HIS A 234 -24.43 -8.17 -33.53
CA HIS A 234 -24.28 -7.55 -32.21
C HIS A 234 -23.12 -6.56 -32.15
N LEU A 235 -21.99 -6.85 -32.81
CA LEU A 235 -20.81 -5.98 -32.80
C LEU A 235 -21.02 -4.61 -33.48
N PHE A 236 -22.01 -4.48 -34.38
CA PHE A 236 -22.26 -3.26 -35.16
C PHE A 236 -23.49 -2.45 -34.74
N LYS A 237 -24.05 -2.65 -33.54
CA LYS A 237 -25.32 -2.03 -33.13
C LYS A 237 -25.22 -0.97 -32.02
N SER A 238 -24.68 0.20 -32.37
CA SER A 238 -24.87 1.43 -31.56
C SER A 238 -25.30 2.63 -32.42
N ARG A 239 -26.51 3.12 -32.14
CA ARG A 239 -27.12 4.44 -32.47
C ARG A 239 -26.86 5.05 -33.87
N ARG A 240 -27.89 4.98 -34.72
CA ARG A 240 -28.22 6.08 -35.67
C ARG A 240 -29.57 6.71 -35.28
N ASN A 241 -29.54 8.03 -35.13
CA ASN A 241 -30.62 9.02 -35.29
C ASN A 241 -29.86 10.30 -35.73
N HIS A 242 -30.30 11.13 -36.67
CA HIS A 242 -31.62 11.31 -37.31
C HIS A 242 -31.45 11.75 -38.79
N ASN A 243 -32.46 11.48 -39.63
CA ASN A 243 -32.70 12.10 -40.96
C ASN A 243 -31.64 11.77 -42.06
N SER A 244 -31.91 11.81 -43.38
CA SER A 244 -33.06 12.32 -44.17
C SER A 244 -33.51 11.32 -45.27
N ARG A 245 -34.61 11.63 -45.99
CA ARG A 245 -35.24 10.80 -47.06
C ARG A 245 -34.51 10.88 -48.41
N VAL A 246 -34.45 9.76 -49.15
CA VAL A 246 -34.56 9.65 -50.63
C VAL A 246 -35.23 8.30 -50.97
N THR A 247 -35.96 8.18 -52.08
CA THR A 247 -36.72 6.96 -52.45
C THR A 247 -36.75 6.73 -53.99
N VAL A 248 -36.85 5.46 -54.43
CA VAL A 248 -37.06 4.97 -55.83
C VAL A 248 -35.86 5.26 -56.78
N PHE A 249 -35.40 4.40 -57.72
CA PHE A 249 -36.11 3.50 -58.66
C PHE A 249 -35.49 2.09 -58.90
N HIS A 250 -36.18 1.33 -59.78
CA HIS A 250 -35.98 -0.06 -60.26
C HIS A 250 -34.60 -0.37 -60.90
N VAL A 251 -34.18 -1.63 -61.13
CA VAL A 251 -34.63 -2.60 -62.19
C VAL A 251 -34.69 -4.07 -61.69
N ARG A 252 -35.19 -5.01 -62.51
CA ARG A 252 -35.69 -6.36 -62.14
C ARG A 252 -35.23 -7.45 -63.14
N ASN A 253 -34.77 -8.59 -62.63
CA ASN A 253 -34.86 -9.97 -63.15
C ASN A 253 -34.21 -10.49 -64.48
N HIS A 254 -33.67 -11.72 -64.35
CA HIS A 254 -33.72 -12.91 -65.24
C HIS A 254 -32.76 -13.16 -66.46
N ASP A 255 -32.08 -14.32 -66.35
CA ASP A 255 -31.96 -15.45 -67.31
C ASP A 255 -30.88 -15.59 -68.43
N LYS A 256 -30.18 -16.76 -68.35
CA LYS A 256 -29.71 -17.67 -69.44
C LYS A 256 -28.50 -17.23 -70.33
N HIS A 257 -27.82 -18.07 -71.14
CA HIS A 257 -27.94 -19.48 -71.61
C HIS A 257 -26.52 -20.14 -71.85
N GLU A 258 -26.40 -21.48 -71.85
CA GLU A 258 -25.59 -22.46 -72.70
C GLU A 258 -24.25 -22.11 -73.47
N THR A 259 -23.38 -22.99 -74.03
CA THR A 259 -22.85 -24.40 -73.84
C THR A 259 -21.67 -24.70 -74.84
N GLY A 260 -20.85 -25.77 -74.62
CA GLY A 260 -19.92 -26.41 -75.61
C GLY A 260 -18.40 -26.15 -75.36
N MET A 261 -17.45 -27.11 -75.25
CA MET A 261 -16.97 -28.30 -76.04
C MET A 261 -15.85 -27.97 -77.08
N LEU A 262 -14.55 -28.24 -76.81
CA LEU A 262 -13.69 -29.46 -77.03
C LEU A 262 -12.73 -29.26 -78.25
N PRO A 263 -11.75 -30.16 -78.59
CA PRO A 263 -10.59 -30.66 -77.81
C PRO A 263 -9.23 -30.76 -78.59
N ILE A 264 -8.05 -30.86 -77.92
CA ILE A 264 -6.78 -31.48 -78.44
C ILE A 264 -5.98 -32.11 -77.26
N GLU A 265 -5.17 -33.15 -77.52
CA GLU A 265 -4.31 -33.90 -76.55
C GLU A 265 -2.83 -33.35 -76.51
N PHE A 266 -1.70 -34.01 -76.15
CA PHE A 266 -1.34 -35.44 -75.95
C PHE A 266 0.02 -35.62 -75.20
N ASN A 267 0.14 -36.72 -74.44
CA ASN A 267 1.31 -37.61 -74.26
C ASN A 267 2.56 -37.23 -73.42
N THR A 268 2.96 -38.14 -72.51
CA THR A 268 4.36 -38.69 -72.39
C THR A 268 4.38 -39.93 -71.47
N LYS A 269 5.41 -40.79 -71.60
CA LYS A 269 5.58 -42.06 -70.85
C LYS A 269 6.77 -42.02 -69.85
N PRO A 270 6.81 -42.92 -68.84
CA PRO A 270 7.74 -42.84 -67.71
C PRO A 270 9.01 -43.71 -67.83
N ILE A 271 10.01 -43.42 -66.99
CA ILE A 271 11.10 -44.34 -66.59
C ILE A 271 11.31 -44.19 -65.07
N ALA A 272 11.56 -45.30 -64.36
CA ALA A 272 11.90 -45.28 -62.94
C ALA A 272 12.78 -46.49 -62.55
N SER A 273 13.97 -46.23 -61.99
CA SER A 273 14.78 -47.21 -61.24
C SER A 273 16.01 -46.55 -60.61
N GLU A 274 16.06 -46.43 -59.27
CA GLU A 274 17.21 -46.69 -58.37
C GLU A 274 16.95 -46.15 -56.94
N ILE A 275 17.90 -46.36 -56.02
CA ILE A 275 17.88 -45.93 -54.60
C ILE A 275 16.81 -46.63 -53.72
N PHE A 276 16.82 -47.97 -53.70
CA PHE A 276 16.05 -48.78 -52.71
C PHE A 276 16.95 -49.38 -51.60
N VAL A 277 17.84 -48.59 -50.99
CA VAL A 277 18.76 -49.06 -49.93
C VAL A 277 18.81 -48.17 -48.68
N MET A 278 18.60 -46.85 -48.77
CA MET A 278 18.75 -45.93 -47.61
C MET A 278 17.49 -45.73 -46.74
N GLY A 279 16.44 -46.53 -46.91
CA GLY A 279 15.10 -46.29 -46.35
C GLY A 279 15.01 -46.17 -44.81
N LEU A 280 15.93 -46.78 -44.06
CA LEU A 280 15.83 -46.91 -42.60
C LEU A 280 16.51 -45.78 -41.78
N ARG A 281 17.57 -45.13 -42.28
CA ARG A 281 18.26 -44.05 -41.52
C ARG A 281 17.58 -42.68 -41.65
N PHE A 282 16.94 -42.38 -42.79
CA PHE A 282 16.38 -41.04 -43.03
C PHE A 282 15.13 -40.71 -42.19
N GLN A 283 14.34 -41.72 -41.78
CA GLN A 283 13.18 -41.48 -40.89
C GLN A 283 13.58 -41.14 -39.45
N GLN A 284 14.68 -41.73 -38.93
CA GLN A 284 15.19 -41.40 -37.60
C GLN A 284 15.73 -39.96 -37.57
N LEU A 285 16.48 -39.56 -38.60
CA LEU A 285 16.92 -38.17 -38.79
C LEU A 285 15.75 -37.19 -38.89
N LYS A 286 14.68 -37.50 -39.64
CA LYS A 286 13.47 -36.65 -39.66
C LYS A 286 12.82 -36.50 -38.28
N LYS A 287 12.74 -37.56 -37.47
CA LYS A 287 12.19 -37.48 -36.10
C LYS A 287 13.08 -36.66 -35.17
N LEU A 288 14.41 -36.84 -35.23
CA LEU A 288 15.38 -36.06 -34.47
C LEU A 288 15.35 -34.57 -34.85
N TRP A 289 15.25 -34.25 -36.14
CA TRP A 289 15.21 -32.85 -36.59
C TRP A 289 13.90 -32.14 -36.23
N MET A 290 12.76 -32.84 -36.30
CA MET A 290 11.47 -32.33 -35.81
C MET A 290 11.45 -32.16 -34.27
N LEU A 291 12.05 -33.09 -33.53
CA LEU A 291 12.20 -32.97 -32.07
C LEU A 291 13.14 -31.82 -31.70
N TYR A 292 14.24 -31.64 -32.43
CA TYR A 292 15.16 -30.51 -32.26
C TYR A 292 14.47 -29.17 -32.49
N LEU A 293 13.71 -29.02 -33.59
CA LEU A 293 12.91 -27.81 -33.85
C LEU A 293 11.83 -27.57 -32.77
N PHE A 294 11.15 -28.62 -32.31
CA PHE A 294 10.18 -28.50 -31.22
C PHE A 294 10.83 -28.06 -29.91
N LEU A 295 11.99 -28.63 -29.55
CA LEU A 295 12.76 -28.24 -28.37
C LEU A 295 13.31 -26.81 -28.49
N LEU A 296 13.73 -26.37 -29.68
CA LEU A 296 14.15 -24.99 -29.94
C LEU A 296 12.99 -23.99 -29.77
N PHE A 297 11.82 -24.32 -30.32
CA PHE A 297 10.61 -23.52 -30.14
C PHE A 297 10.14 -23.50 -28.67
N PHE A 298 10.17 -24.64 -27.99
CA PHE A 298 9.79 -24.75 -26.58
C PHE A 298 10.77 -24.01 -25.67
N ALA A 299 12.09 -24.11 -25.91
CA ALA A 299 13.10 -23.34 -25.19
C ALA A 299 12.93 -21.83 -25.40
N PHE A 300 12.66 -21.39 -26.63
CA PHE A 300 12.38 -19.98 -26.92
C PHE A 300 11.07 -19.50 -26.26
N PHE A 301 10.02 -20.32 -26.26
CA PHE A 301 8.77 -20.03 -25.57
C PHE A 301 8.95 -19.92 -24.05
N MET A 302 9.68 -20.86 -23.42
CA MET A 302 10.00 -20.82 -22.00
C MET A 302 10.92 -19.63 -21.64
N PHE A 303 11.84 -19.25 -22.53
CA PHE A 303 12.65 -18.04 -22.38
C PHE A 303 11.78 -16.78 -22.43
N ALA A 304 10.91 -16.64 -23.43
CA ALA A 304 9.95 -15.54 -23.52
C ALA A 304 8.98 -15.49 -22.33
N LEU A 305 8.52 -16.64 -21.84
CA LEU A 305 7.69 -16.74 -20.63
C LEU A 305 8.48 -16.29 -19.38
N SER A 306 9.75 -16.67 -19.26
CA SER A 306 10.62 -16.25 -18.16
C SER A 306 10.89 -14.74 -18.18
N ILE A 307 11.03 -14.12 -19.35
CA ILE A 307 11.15 -12.67 -19.50
C ILE A 307 9.84 -11.97 -19.09
N ASN A 308 8.68 -12.48 -19.50
CA ASN A 308 7.38 -11.90 -19.08
C ASN A 308 7.14 -12.04 -17.57
N LEU A 309 7.51 -13.16 -16.96
CA LEU A 309 7.48 -13.36 -15.50
C LEU A 309 8.47 -12.43 -14.78
N TYR A 310 9.67 -12.23 -15.31
CA TYR A 310 10.66 -11.30 -14.78
C TYR A 310 10.18 -9.84 -14.86
N VAL A 311 9.60 -9.42 -15.99
CA VAL A 311 9.04 -8.07 -16.19
C VAL A 311 7.83 -7.82 -15.28
N THR A 312 6.91 -8.77 -15.14
CA THR A 312 5.78 -8.63 -14.20
C THR A 312 6.23 -8.62 -12.73
N THR A 313 7.30 -9.35 -12.38
CA THR A 313 7.92 -9.26 -11.05
C THR A 313 8.58 -7.90 -10.81
N LEU A 314 9.25 -7.32 -11.82
CA LEU A 314 9.77 -5.94 -11.75
C LEU A 314 8.65 -4.91 -11.58
N GLN A 315 7.53 -5.05 -12.29
CA GLN A 315 6.37 -4.17 -12.16
C GLN A 315 5.70 -4.28 -10.78
N SER A 316 5.63 -5.49 -10.20
CA SER A 316 5.14 -5.71 -8.83
C SER A 316 5.94 -4.89 -7.80
N ASN A 317 7.27 -4.85 -7.92
CA ASN A 317 8.13 -4.08 -7.02
C ASN A 317 8.05 -2.56 -7.24
N GLY A 318 7.44 -2.09 -8.33
CA GLY A 318 7.35 -0.67 -8.68
C GLY A 318 6.29 0.12 -7.88
N GLN A 319 5.24 -0.54 -7.37
CA GLN A 319 4.09 0.18 -6.80
C GLN A 319 4.27 0.67 -5.34
N GLU A 320 5.31 0.22 -4.62
CA GLU A 320 5.46 0.56 -3.19
C GLU A 320 6.19 1.89 -2.89
N GLN A 321 6.69 2.62 -3.90
CA GLN A 321 7.53 3.83 -3.69
C GLN A 321 7.14 5.09 -4.50
N LEU A 322 5.87 5.53 -4.45
CA LEU A 322 5.45 6.84 -5.00
C LEU A 322 4.43 7.59 -4.11
N GLN A 323 4.93 8.30 -3.10
CA GLN A 323 4.23 9.37 -2.38
C GLN A 323 5.15 10.62 -2.34
N PRO A 324 4.88 11.69 -3.11
CA PRO A 324 5.71 12.90 -3.07
C PRO A 324 5.47 13.70 -1.78
N LYS A 325 6.54 13.88 -0.97
CA LYS A 325 6.51 14.82 0.16
C LYS A 325 6.37 16.26 -0.37
N PRO A 326 5.60 17.14 0.30
CA PRO A 326 5.44 18.53 -0.15
C PRO A 326 6.77 19.31 -0.07
N PRO A 327 7.03 20.26 -0.99
CA PRO A 327 8.33 20.94 -1.07
C PRO A 327 8.54 21.90 0.10
N PRO A 328 9.75 21.96 0.69
CA PRO A 328 10.08 22.93 1.73
C PRO A 328 10.17 24.35 1.16
N LYS A 329 9.60 25.34 1.86
CA LYS A 329 9.63 26.74 1.45
C LYS A 329 11.06 27.31 1.47
N ARG A 330 11.53 27.80 0.32
CA ARG A 330 12.88 28.38 0.15
C ARG A 330 13.05 29.76 0.83
N ARG A 331 14.25 30.00 1.35
CA ARG A 331 15.03 31.27 1.38
C ARG A 331 16.48 30.90 1.78
N SER A 332 17.57 31.43 1.21
CA SER A 332 17.74 32.25 0.00
C SER A 332 19.24 32.36 -0.36
N LEU A 333 19.58 32.36 -1.66
CA LEU A 333 20.80 32.85 -2.34
C LEU A 333 22.20 32.57 -1.73
N TRP A 334 23.09 31.96 -2.52
CA TRP A 334 24.42 32.46 -2.98
C TRP A 334 24.80 31.66 -4.26
N PRO A 335 25.70 32.14 -5.15
CA PRO A 335 25.79 31.65 -6.53
C PRO A 335 26.61 30.37 -6.71
N ILE A 336 26.24 29.58 -7.72
CA ILE A 336 26.83 28.29 -8.05
C ILE A 336 28.00 28.47 -9.04
N ARG A 337 29.12 27.79 -8.79
CA ARG A 337 30.09 27.44 -9.84
C ARG A 337 29.79 26.02 -10.33
N ASN A 338 29.79 25.83 -11.64
CA ASN A 338 29.37 24.58 -12.27
C ASN A 338 30.29 23.42 -11.89
N ILE A 339 29.69 22.35 -11.36
CA ILE A 339 30.26 21.00 -11.33
C ILE A 339 29.19 20.09 -11.93
N VAL A 340 29.50 19.46 -13.06
CA VAL A 340 28.57 18.57 -13.77
C VAL A 340 28.39 17.30 -12.93
N ALA A 341 27.15 17.00 -12.56
CA ALA A 341 26.76 15.73 -11.93
C ALA A 341 26.00 14.90 -12.96
N HIS A 342 26.55 13.75 -13.35
CA HIS A 342 25.81 12.78 -14.16
C HIS A 342 24.59 12.25 -13.38
N TYR A 343 23.45 12.17 -14.06
CA TYR A 343 22.24 11.55 -13.53
C TYR A 343 22.32 10.04 -13.79
N ILE A 344 22.12 9.21 -12.77
CA ILE A 344 22.10 7.75 -12.89
C ILE A 344 20.75 7.27 -12.35
N GLY A 345 20.00 6.54 -13.18
CA GLY A 345 18.64 6.07 -12.89
C GLY A 345 18.58 4.93 -11.86
N ARG A 346 17.37 4.65 -11.37
CA ARG A 346 17.10 3.63 -10.35
C ARG A 346 17.28 2.20 -10.88
N GLY A 347 18.48 1.66 -10.68
CA GLY A 347 18.69 0.22 -10.45
C GLY A 347 19.32 -0.03 -9.08
N ASP A 348 19.85 -1.22 -8.85
CA ASP A 348 20.81 -1.46 -7.74
C ASP A 348 22.19 -0.88 -8.09
N ILE A 349 22.28 0.46 -8.17
CA ILE A 349 23.48 1.22 -8.56
C ILE A 349 24.69 0.89 -7.65
N TYR A 350 24.43 0.49 -6.40
CA TYR A 350 25.44 0.45 -5.34
C TYR A 350 26.15 -0.89 -5.18
N GLY A 351 25.58 -1.97 -5.76
CA GLY A 351 25.95 -3.35 -5.45
C GLY A 351 25.62 -3.75 -4.00
N ASN A 352 25.95 -4.98 -3.62
CA ASN A 352 25.95 -5.37 -2.21
C ASN A 352 26.98 -4.53 -1.44
N MET A 353 26.58 -3.99 -0.28
CA MET A 353 27.48 -3.20 0.57
C MET A 353 28.67 -4.04 1.02
N THR A 354 29.88 -3.51 0.91
CA THR A 354 31.10 -4.21 1.30
C THR A 354 31.23 -4.27 2.83
N ALA A 355 32.10 -5.16 3.33
CA ALA A 355 32.46 -5.16 4.75
C ALA A 355 33.03 -3.79 5.21
N ASP A 356 33.70 -3.07 4.32
CA ASP A 356 34.23 -1.73 4.60
C ASP A 356 33.13 -0.66 4.61
N ASP A 357 32.13 -0.73 3.72
CA ASP A 357 30.95 0.14 3.77
C ASP A 357 30.20 -0.01 5.10
N TYR A 358 30.05 -1.25 5.60
CA TYR A 358 29.41 -1.51 6.90
C TYR A 358 30.23 -0.99 8.08
N ASN A 359 31.56 -1.04 7.98
CA ASN A 359 32.47 -0.63 9.05
C ASN A 359 32.97 0.83 8.94
N ILE A 360 32.45 1.59 7.96
CA ILE A 360 32.84 2.97 7.74
C ILE A 360 32.46 3.84 8.93
N ASN A 361 33.38 4.73 9.32
CA ASN A 361 33.18 5.71 10.38
C ASN A 361 33.75 7.04 9.87
N LEU A 362 32.88 7.95 9.41
CA LEU A 362 33.26 9.22 8.79
C LEU A 362 33.17 10.39 9.80
N PHE A 363 33.11 10.08 11.09
CA PHE A 363 32.96 11.06 12.16
C PHE A 363 34.08 12.11 12.14
N ASN A 364 33.74 13.30 11.68
CA ASN A 364 34.62 14.44 11.49
C ASN A 364 33.81 15.72 11.79
N PRO A 365 33.62 16.04 13.09
CA PRO A 365 32.67 17.06 13.51
C PRO A 365 33.14 18.48 13.17
N ILE A 366 32.26 19.27 12.59
CA ILE A 366 32.52 20.65 12.16
C ILE A 366 31.99 21.61 13.23
N ALA A 367 32.83 22.56 13.64
CA ALA A 367 32.49 23.53 14.67
C ALA A 367 31.24 24.34 14.29
N GLY A 368 30.20 24.25 15.13
CA GLY A 368 28.94 24.98 14.95
C GLY A 368 27.87 24.28 14.08
N GLU A 369 28.18 23.18 13.39
CA GLU A 369 27.14 22.38 12.71
C GLU A 369 26.19 21.72 13.71
N GLY A 370 24.90 21.66 13.36
CA GLY A 370 23.83 21.17 14.23
C GLY A 370 23.53 22.03 15.47
N ALA A 371 24.31 23.08 15.75
CA ALA A 371 24.23 23.85 16.99
C ALA A 371 22.88 24.59 17.15
N ASN A 372 22.39 24.67 18.39
CA ASN A 372 21.05 25.10 18.78
C ASN A 372 19.92 24.28 18.12
N GLY A 373 20.17 23.00 17.84
CA GLY A 373 19.22 22.09 17.20
C GLY A 373 18.93 22.37 15.72
N ARG A 374 19.78 23.16 15.04
CA ARG A 374 19.59 23.54 13.62
C ARG A 374 19.81 22.35 12.67
N PRO A 375 19.16 22.32 11.49
CA PRO A 375 19.41 21.30 10.47
C PRO A 375 20.85 21.38 9.95
N VAL A 376 21.42 20.22 9.61
CA VAL A 376 22.68 20.11 8.86
C VAL A 376 22.38 19.91 7.38
N ILE A 377 23.09 20.65 6.53
CA ILE A 377 22.96 20.57 5.06
C ILE A 377 24.18 19.81 4.53
N VAL A 378 23.99 18.56 4.15
CA VAL A 378 25.04 17.76 3.49
C VAL A 378 25.34 18.37 2.10
N PRO A 379 26.61 18.60 1.72
CA PRO A 379 26.96 19.14 0.41
C PRO A 379 26.42 18.30 -0.75
N VAL A 380 25.97 18.94 -1.84
CA VAL A 380 25.35 18.27 -3.00
C VAL A 380 26.25 17.16 -3.58
N LYS A 381 27.57 17.36 -3.60
CA LYS A 381 28.57 16.36 -4.03
C LYS A 381 28.52 15.04 -3.23
N ASP A 382 28.11 15.07 -1.97
CA ASP A 382 28.05 13.91 -1.07
C ASP A 382 26.63 13.30 -1.03
N ARG A 383 25.66 13.83 -1.80
CA ARG A 383 24.26 13.33 -1.85
C ARG A 383 24.16 11.86 -2.25
N PHE A 384 25.02 11.38 -3.15
CA PHE A 384 25.08 9.96 -3.53
C PHE A 384 25.56 9.07 -2.36
N ARG A 385 26.56 9.51 -1.59
CA ARG A 385 27.03 8.81 -0.38
C ARG A 385 25.97 8.82 0.72
N MET A 386 25.29 9.94 0.87
CA MET A 386 24.14 10.11 1.76
C MET A 386 23.05 9.08 1.47
N GLN A 387 22.71 8.88 0.19
CA GLN A 387 21.72 7.88 -0.23
C GLN A 387 22.24 6.43 -0.07
N ARG A 388 23.52 6.14 -0.39
CA ARG A 388 24.15 4.82 -0.19
C ARG A 388 24.20 4.39 1.29
N PHE A 389 24.42 5.33 2.22
CA PHE A 389 24.61 5.01 3.65
C PHE A 389 23.35 5.19 4.52
N PHE A 390 22.29 5.86 4.04
CA PHE A 390 21.03 5.99 4.78
C PHE A 390 20.44 4.63 5.25
N PRO A 391 20.45 3.54 4.46
CA PRO A 391 19.91 2.25 4.87
C PRO A 391 20.64 1.57 6.05
N LEU A 392 21.89 1.96 6.36
CA LEU A 392 22.69 1.34 7.43
C LEU A 392 22.04 1.48 8.82
N ASN A 393 21.38 2.61 9.05
CA ASN A 393 20.77 2.97 10.33
C ASN A 393 19.35 3.58 10.16
N SER A 394 18.82 3.64 8.94
CA SER A 394 17.59 4.34 8.55
C SER A 394 17.57 5.83 8.95
N PHE A 395 18.73 6.49 8.88
CA PHE A 395 18.90 7.94 9.00
C PHE A 395 20.20 8.40 8.31
N ASN A 396 20.35 9.71 8.13
CA ASN A 396 21.49 10.34 7.48
C ASN A 396 22.74 10.36 8.39
N VAL A 397 23.51 9.28 8.35
CA VAL A 397 24.78 9.14 9.09
C VAL A 397 25.76 10.28 8.75
N LEU A 398 25.83 10.75 7.50
CA LEU A 398 26.74 11.83 7.09
C LEU A 398 26.37 13.19 7.71
N ALA A 399 25.08 13.48 7.90
CA ALA A 399 24.66 14.66 8.64
C ALA A 399 25.05 14.54 10.11
N SER A 400 24.88 13.36 10.73
CA SER A 400 25.31 13.13 12.11
C SER A 400 26.82 13.21 12.29
N ASP A 401 27.61 12.63 11.39
CA ASP A 401 29.07 12.53 11.51
C ASP A 401 29.78 13.89 11.49
N ARG A 402 29.09 14.94 11.00
CA ARG A 402 29.53 16.34 11.02
C ARG A 402 29.13 17.11 12.28
N ILE A 403 28.24 16.58 13.12
CA ILE A 403 27.72 17.27 14.30
C ILE A 403 28.59 16.93 15.53
N PRO A 404 29.15 17.93 16.25
CA PRO A 404 29.85 17.71 17.51
C PRO A 404 29.02 16.94 18.54
N LEU A 405 29.66 16.02 19.28
CA LEU A 405 28.99 15.20 20.31
C LEU A 405 28.37 16.06 21.43
N ASN A 406 28.93 17.25 21.66
CA ASN A 406 28.51 18.23 22.65
C ASN A 406 27.71 19.40 22.04
N ARG A 407 27.03 19.22 20.89
CA ARG A 407 26.27 20.31 20.26
C ARG A 407 25.30 20.98 21.23
N SER A 408 25.13 22.30 21.11
CA SER A 408 24.14 23.02 21.90
C SER A 408 22.71 22.71 21.43
N LEU A 409 21.76 22.71 22.37
CA LEU A 409 20.33 22.72 22.12
C LEU A 409 19.71 23.95 22.80
N LYS A 410 18.47 24.29 22.42
CA LYS A 410 17.68 25.32 23.12
C LYS A 410 17.12 24.74 24.43
N ASP A 411 16.77 25.59 25.38
CA ASP A 411 15.99 25.16 26.54
C ASP A 411 14.51 25.03 26.15
N TYR A 412 14.10 23.82 25.77
CA TYR A 412 12.77 23.55 25.22
C TYR A 412 11.65 23.54 26.27
N ARG A 413 11.97 23.54 27.56
CA ARG A 413 11.00 23.56 28.67
C ARG A 413 10.15 24.84 28.65
N THR A 414 8.92 24.77 29.16
CA THR A 414 8.07 25.95 29.40
C THR A 414 8.69 26.88 30.47
N GLN A 415 8.13 28.08 30.66
CA GLN A 415 8.67 28.99 31.67
C GLN A 415 8.41 28.49 33.09
N GLU A 416 7.27 27.84 33.33
CA GLU A 416 6.93 27.21 34.60
C GLU A 416 7.95 26.10 34.92
N CYS A 417 8.20 25.20 33.95
CA CYS A 417 9.21 24.13 34.05
C CYS A 417 10.67 24.60 34.18
N ARG A 418 10.95 25.90 34.00
CA ARG A 418 12.25 26.53 34.29
C ARG A 418 12.28 27.20 35.67
N ASN A 419 11.13 27.56 36.22
CA ASN A 419 10.97 28.14 37.54
C ASN A 419 10.91 27.07 38.65
N GLU A 420 10.58 25.81 38.31
CA GLU A 420 10.63 24.67 39.24
C GLU A 420 12.05 24.46 39.82
N VAL A 421 12.14 24.33 41.15
CA VAL A 421 13.40 24.16 41.88
C VAL A 421 13.46 22.78 42.53
N TYR A 422 14.36 21.94 42.05
CA TYR A 422 14.56 20.58 42.54
C TYR A 422 15.71 20.54 43.56
N LYS A 423 15.47 20.00 44.76
CA LYS A 423 16.50 19.80 45.79
C LYS A 423 17.36 18.59 45.43
N LEU A 424 18.48 18.80 44.75
CA LEU A 424 19.29 17.75 44.14
C LEU A 424 19.89 16.74 45.16
N ASP A 425 20.17 17.16 46.38
CA ASP A 425 20.70 16.28 47.45
C ASP A 425 19.62 15.36 48.04
N GLU A 426 18.36 15.71 47.79
CA GLU A 426 17.17 15.04 48.32
C GLU A 426 16.56 14.06 47.30
N LEU A 427 17.18 13.87 46.12
CA LEU A 427 16.72 13.00 45.03
C LEU A 427 17.45 11.64 45.00
N PRO A 428 16.79 10.56 44.55
CA PRO A 428 17.46 9.27 44.32
C PRO A 428 18.46 9.36 43.17
N ASN A 429 19.55 8.60 43.23
CA ASN A 429 20.52 8.52 42.12
C ASN A 429 20.10 7.46 41.09
N SER A 430 20.63 7.58 39.86
CA SER A 430 20.18 6.81 38.70
C SER A 430 21.30 6.04 37.99
N SER A 431 20.96 4.85 37.48
CA SER A 431 21.76 4.13 36.47
C SER A 431 21.08 4.31 35.11
N VAL A 432 21.78 4.94 34.15
CA VAL A 432 21.27 5.11 32.79
C VAL A 432 21.66 3.90 31.94
N VAL A 433 20.67 3.16 31.44
CA VAL A 433 20.84 1.95 30.63
C VAL A 433 20.57 2.27 29.16
N ILE A 434 21.60 2.10 28.32
CA ILE A 434 21.55 2.30 26.86
C ILE A 434 21.82 0.97 26.18
N VAL A 435 20.81 0.42 25.49
CA VAL A 435 20.96 -0.75 24.63
C VAL A 435 21.28 -0.32 23.20
N PHE A 436 22.22 -0.99 22.55
CA PHE A 436 22.53 -0.76 21.15
C PHE A 436 22.82 -2.05 20.38
N HIS A 437 22.51 -2.02 19.09
CA HIS A 437 22.91 -3.02 18.10
C HIS A 437 23.23 -2.28 16.79
N ASN A 438 24.45 -2.42 16.28
CA ASN A 438 24.92 -1.81 15.03
C ASN A 438 24.68 -0.27 14.91
N GLU A 439 24.65 0.44 16.03
CA GLU A 439 24.33 1.87 16.06
C GLU A 439 25.50 2.75 15.56
N ALA A 440 25.17 3.83 14.84
CA ALA A 440 26.17 4.74 14.28
C ALA A 440 27.02 5.42 15.39
N TRP A 441 28.34 5.41 15.20
CA TRP A 441 29.33 5.91 16.17
C TRP A 441 29.02 7.33 16.68
N SER A 442 28.78 8.28 15.77
CA SER A 442 28.47 9.67 16.12
C SER A 442 27.18 9.85 16.91
N VAL A 443 26.20 8.96 16.73
CA VAL A 443 24.88 9.02 17.37
C VAL A 443 24.91 8.40 18.76
N LEU A 444 25.50 7.20 18.91
CA LEU A 444 25.71 6.56 20.21
C LEU A 444 26.52 7.46 21.16
N LEU A 445 27.63 8.02 20.67
CA LEU A 445 28.46 8.88 21.51
C LEU A 445 27.83 10.24 21.81
N ARG A 446 26.98 10.78 20.93
CA ARG A 446 26.19 12.00 21.22
C ARG A 446 25.12 11.74 22.28
N THR A 447 24.50 10.56 22.26
CA THR A 447 23.58 10.13 23.33
C THR A 447 24.29 10.12 24.69
N ILE A 448 25.42 9.40 24.80
CA ILE A 448 26.25 9.34 26.01
C ILE A 448 26.70 10.74 26.46
N THR A 449 27.20 11.55 25.52
CA THR A 449 27.65 12.92 25.80
C THR A 449 26.50 13.82 26.29
N SER A 450 25.28 13.66 25.75
CA SER A 450 24.11 14.42 26.20
C SER A 450 23.70 14.06 27.63
N VAL A 451 23.79 12.77 28.01
CA VAL A 451 23.51 12.31 29.38
C VAL A 451 24.54 12.90 30.35
N ILE A 452 25.84 12.79 30.05
CA ILE A 452 26.93 13.29 30.92
C ILE A 452 26.89 14.82 31.07
N SER A 453 26.66 15.56 29.97
CA SER A 453 26.76 17.02 29.98
C SER A 453 25.49 17.76 30.44
N ARG A 454 24.36 17.06 30.60
CA ARG A 454 23.05 17.67 30.90
C ARG A 454 22.34 17.05 32.11
N THR A 455 23.04 16.23 32.88
CA THR A 455 22.56 15.62 34.14
C THR A 455 23.49 16.04 35.29
N PRO A 456 22.97 16.53 36.44
CA PRO A 456 23.80 16.80 37.62
C PRO A 456 24.56 15.56 38.12
N GLN A 457 25.86 15.70 38.39
CA GLN A 457 26.77 14.57 38.66
C GLN A 457 26.29 13.65 39.78
N GLN A 458 25.74 14.19 40.87
CA GLN A 458 25.23 13.42 42.01
C GLN A 458 23.99 12.56 41.69
N LEU A 459 23.24 12.89 40.63
CA LEU A 459 22.08 12.13 40.18
C LEU A 459 22.46 10.98 39.23
N LEU A 460 23.64 11.01 38.63
CA LEU A 460 24.10 10.05 37.62
C LEU A 460 25.14 9.09 38.23
N LYS A 461 24.68 7.95 38.74
CA LYS A 461 25.52 6.96 39.43
C LYS A 461 26.49 6.26 38.48
N GLU A 462 26.00 5.92 37.29
CA GLU A 462 26.75 5.25 36.22
C GLU A 462 25.96 5.23 34.90
N ILE A 463 26.67 5.00 33.80
CA ILE A 463 26.08 4.66 32.50
C ILE A 463 26.39 3.18 32.20
N ILE A 464 25.37 2.43 31.80
CA ILE A 464 25.46 1.02 31.42
C ILE A 464 25.12 0.91 29.94
N LEU A 465 26.11 0.53 29.14
CA LEU A 465 25.97 0.23 27.73
C LEU A 465 25.81 -1.28 27.56
N VAL A 466 24.85 -1.72 26.73
CA VAL A 466 24.65 -3.14 26.42
C VAL A 466 24.67 -3.34 24.90
N ASP A 467 25.69 -4.04 24.42
CA ASP A 467 25.88 -4.46 23.02
C ASP A 467 25.10 -5.77 22.77
N ASP A 468 23.94 -5.68 22.11
CA ASP A 468 23.13 -6.84 21.68
C ASP A 468 23.75 -7.48 20.43
N ALA A 469 24.99 -7.97 20.57
CA ALA A 469 25.79 -8.64 19.54
C ALA A 469 25.89 -7.85 18.21
N SER A 470 26.35 -6.60 18.25
CA SER A 470 26.71 -5.83 17.05
C SER A 470 27.86 -6.48 16.28
N ASP A 471 27.92 -6.27 14.97
CA ASP A 471 29.03 -6.67 14.10
C ASP A 471 30.09 -5.56 13.89
N ARG A 472 29.69 -4.28 14.01
CA ARG A 472 30.53 -3.12 13.65
C ARG A 472 31.83 -3.04 14.45
N ASN A 473 32.97 -3.00 13.75
CA ASN A 473 34.33 -2.92 14.31
C ASN A 473 34.52 -1.72 15.26
N TYR A 474 33.97 -0.55 14.91
CA TYR A 474 34.07 0.65 15.77
C TYR A 474 33.31 0.52 17.10
N LEU A 475 32.31 -0.37 17.20
CA LEU A 475 31.63 -0.69 18.45
C LEU A 475 32.39 -1.69 19.33
N LYS A 476 33.52 -2.23 18.85
CA LYS A 476 34.38 -3.16 19.59
C LYS A 476 35.46 -2.42 20.38
N ARG A 477 36.75 -2.64 20.10
CA ARG A 477 37.88 -2.10 20.89
C ARG A 477 37.95 -0.57 20.90
N GLN A 478 37.47 0.10 19.85
CA GLN A 478 37.45 1.57 19.78
C GLN A 478 36.48 2.17 20.82
N LEU A 479 35.27 1.62 20.95
CA LEU A 479 34.30 2.00 21.99
C LEU A 479 34.84 1.72 23.41
N GLU A 480 35.46 0.55 23.63
CA GLU A 480 36.08 0.19 24.92
C GLU A 480 37.21 1.12 25.35
N ASN A 481 37.94 1.71 24.40
CA ASN A 481 38.94 2.72 24.70
C ASN A 481 38.30 4.09 25.00
N TYR A 482 37.25 4.47 24.26
CA TYR A 482 36.54 5.73 24.47
C TYR A 482 35.83 5.81 25.84
N ILE A 483 35.15 4.75 26.27
CA ILE A 483 34.41 4.77 27.56
C ILE A 483 35.33 4.89 28.79
N LYS A 484 36.62 4.54 28.67
CA LYS A 484 37.60 4.63 29.76
C LYS A 484 38.05 6.06 30.07
N VAL A 485 37.83 7.01 29.15
CA VAL A 485 38.20 8.43 29.33
C VAL A 485 36.99 9.34 29.62
N LEU A 486 35.82 8.76 29.89
CA LEU A 486 34.63 9.49 30.30
C LEU A 486 34.69 9.88 31.78
N SER A 487 34.17 11.08 32.11
CA SER A 487 34.11 11.61 33.48
C SER A 487 33.10 10.92 34.40
N VAL A 488 32.27 10.02 33.85
CA VAL A 488 31.22 9.28 34.56
C VAL A 488 31.51 7.78 34.43
N PRO A 489 31.43 6.99 35.53
CA PRO A 489 31.60 5.54 35.49
C PRO A 489 30.71 4.91 34.41
N THR A 490 31.34 4.41 33.35
CA THR A 490 30.64 3.84 32.19
C THR A 490 31.08 2.39 32.01
N ARG A 491 30.11 1.46 32.07
CA ARG A 491 30.34 0.02 31.94
C ARG A 491 29.71 -0.50 30.65
N LEU A 492 30.42 -1.37 29.94
CA LEU A 492 29.96 -2.01 28.71
C LEU A 492 29.80 -3.51 28.93
N PHE A 493 28.61 -4.02 28.66
CA PHE A 493 28.29 -5.45 28.61
C PHE A 493 28.08 -5.85 27.15
N ARG A 494 28.52 -7.07 26.79
CA ARG A 494 28.33 -7.62 25.44
C ARG A 494 27.58 -8.94 25.52
N MET A 495 26.51 -9.06 24.74
CA MET A 495 25.77 -10.31 24.58
C MET A 495 26.50 -11.23 23.59
N ALA A 496 26.56 -12.53 23.89
CA ALA A 496 27.23 -13.51 23.04
C ALA A 496 26.47 -13.80 21.73
N SER A 497 25.15 -13.60 21.74
CA SER A 497 24.27 -13.75 20.58
C SER A 497 23.14 -12.72 20.65
N ARG A 498 22.64 -12.32 19.48
CA ARG A 498 21.62 -11.29 19.35
C ARG A 498 20.29 -11.79 19.91
N SER A 499 19.90 -11.23 21.04
CA SER A 499 18.80 -11.69 21.91
C SER A 499 17.65 -10.68 22.01
N GLY A 500 17.88 -9.43 21.60
CA GLY A 500 16.87 -8.38 21.52
C GLY A 500 16.89 -7.35 22.65
N LEU A 501 16.16 -6.25 22.42
CA LEU A 501 16.02 -5.12 23.33
C LEU A 501 15.58 -5.53 24.73
N VAL A 502 14.61 -6.45 24.83
CA VAL A 502 14.10 -6.94 26.13
C VAL A 502 15.21 -7.62 26.93
N SER A 503 15.88 -8.60 26.33
CA SER A 503 16.99 -9.36 26.93
C SER A 503 18.15 -8.45 27.34
N ALA A 504 18.51 -7.49 26.47
CA ALA A 504 19.58 -6.53 26.73
C ALA A 504 19.22 -5.52 27.84
N ARG A 505 17.96 -5.05 27.90
CA ARG A 505 17.47 -4.17 28.99
C ARG A 505 17.45 -4.90 30.33
N LEU A 506 17.06 -6.18 30.35
CA LEU A 506 17.14 -7.03 31.54
C LEU A 506 18.58 -7.21 32.02
N MET A 507 19.53 -7.49 31.11
CA MET A 507 20.96 -7.57 31.43
C MET A 507 21.50 -6.25 32.01
N GLY A 508 21.12 -5.11 31.41
CA GLY A 508 21.52 -3.78 31.91
C GLY A 508 20.95 -3.48 33.30
N ALA A 509 19.66 -3.77 33.52
CA ALA A 509 19.00 -3.62 34.81
C ALA A 509 19.60 -4.51 35.90
N GLN A 510 19.94 -5.76 35.59
CA GLN A 510 20.53 -6.73 36.53
C GLN A 510 21.87 -6.24 37.09
N HIS A 511 22.65 -5.52 36.27
CA HIS A 511 23.94 -4.98 36.69
C HIS A 511 23.85 -3.57 37.31
N ALA A 512 22.70 -2.89 37.23
CA ALA A 512 22.52 -1.51 37.67
C ALA A 512 22.60 -1.34 39.19
N ARG A 513 23.35 -0.32 39.62
CA ARG A 513 23.63 -0.04 41.04
C ARG A 513 22.85 1.15 41.61
N GLY A 514 22.36 2.05 40.77
CA GLY A 514 21.60 3.24 41.19
C GLY A 514 20.21 2.90 41.73
N ASP A 515 19.56 3.84 42.42
CA ASP A 515 18.23 3.61 42.99
C ASP A 515 17.13 3.60 41.92
N VAL A 516 17.28 4.44 40.89
CA VAL A 516 16.41 4.50 39.70
C VAL A 516 17.08 3.89 38.48
N LEU A 517 16.34 3.09 37.71
CA LEU A 517 16.69 2.70 36.34
C LEU A 517 16.15 3.75 35.37
N VAL A 518 17.01 4.25 34.47
CA VAL A 518 16.60 5.16 33.39
C VAL A 518 17.00 4.54 32.05
N PHE A 519 16.01 4.12 31.27
CA PHE A 519 16.24 3.51 29.95
C PHE A 519 16.22 4.58 28.87
N LEU A 520 17.20 4.53 27.97
CA LEU A 520 17.27 5.34 26.75
C LEU A 520 17.64 4.46 25.56
N ASP A 521 17.11 4.79 24.39
CA ASP A 521 17.60 4.24 23.13
C ASP A 521 18.92 4.92 22.73
N ALA A 522 19.79 4.22 21.99
CA ALA A 522 21.13 4.67 21.61
C ALA A 522 21.21 5.86 20.62
N HIS A 523 20.08 6.49 20.33
CA HIS A 523 19.91 7.57 19.36
C HIS A 523 19.01 8.69 19.91
N CYS A 524 19.40 9.20 21.08
CA CYS A 524 18.70 10.26 21.81
C CYS A 524 19.60 11.48 22.09
N GLU A 525 19.00 12.63 22.35
CA GLU A 525 19.67 13.80 22.93
C GLU A 525 18.84 14.41 24.06
N CYS A 526 19.30 14.27 25.31
CA CYS A 526 18.59 14.75 26.49
C CYS A 526 18.56 16.29 26.55
N SER A 527 17.49 16.93 27.03
CA SER A 527 17.48 18.39 27.22
C SER A 527 18.28 18.83 28.45
N ARG A 528 18.44 20.14 28.65
CA ARG A 528 18.75 20.68 29.99
C ARG A 528 17.56 20.40 30.92
N GLY A 529 17.83 20.04 32.18
CA GLY A 529 16.80 19.86 33.21
C GLY A 529 15.89 18.64 33.00
N TRP A 530 16.37 17.61 32.30
CA TRP A 530 15.57 16.47 31.89
C TRP A 530 15.41 15.40 32.98
N MET A 531 16.41 15.24 33.86
CA MET A 531 16.49 14.12 34.80
C MET A 531 15.79 14.43 36.12
N GLU A 532 15.98 15.65 36.60
CA GLU A 532 15.47 16.19 37.86
C GLU A 532 13.94 15.98 38.04
N PRO A 533 13.08 16.35 37.07
CA PRO A 533 11.63 16.09 37.15
C PRO A 533 11.24 14.60 37.09
N LEU A 534 12.06 13.73 36.51
CA LEU A 534 11.79 12.28 36.49
C LEU A 534 12.07 11.67 37.87
N LEU A 535 13.23 12.00 38.46
CA LEU A 535 13.66 11.50 39.76
C LEU A 535 12.80 12.07 40.90
N GLN A 536 12.40 13.34 40.83
CA GLN A 536 11.44 13.95 41.75
C GLN A 536 10.12 13.18 41.76
N ARG A 537 9.58 12.84 40.58
CA ARG A 537 8.31 12.13 40.50
C ARG A 537 8.37 10.69 41.04
N ILE A 538 9.49 9.99 40.83
CA ILE A 538 9.69 8.65 41.39
C ILE A 538 9.85 8.71 42.92
N LYS A 539 10.52 9.73 43.47
CA LYS A 539 10.59 9.96 44.92
C LYS A 539 9.21 10.15 45.55
N GLU A 540 8.34 10.94 44.92
CA GLU A 540 6.96 11.14 45.37
C GLU A 540 6.09 9.88 45.25
N SER A 541 6.36 9.05 44.24
CA SER A 541 5.53 7.90 43.89
C SER A 541 6.38 6.77 43.32
N PRO A 542 7.00 5.93 44.17
CA PRO A 542 7.90 4.85 43.72
C PRO A 542 7.24 3.77 42.86
N LYS A 543 5.90 3.74 42.78
CA LYS A 543 5.12 2.88 41.87
C LYS A 543 4.79 3.51 40.52
N SER A 544 5.27 4.72 40.26
CA SER A 544 5.07 5.43 38.99
C SER A 544 6.24 5.18 38.03
N VAL A 545 5.92 4.92 36.77
CA VAL A 545 6.87 4.92 35.65
C VAL A 545 6.70 6.23 34.90
N ILE A 546 7.79 6.97 34.75
CA ILE A 546 7.77 8.35 34.26
C ILE A 546 8.58 8.46 32.95
N CYS A 547 7.91 8.88 31.89
CA CYS A 547 8.50 9.16 30.58
C CYS A 547 8.86 10.65 30.43
N PRO A 548 9.90 10.99 29.65
CA PRO A 548 10.06 12.34 29.13
C PRO A 548 9.02 12.63 28.03
N VAL A 549 8.82 13.91 27.72
CA VAL A 549 8.33 14.34 26.40
C VAL A 549 9.41 13.96 25.37
N ILE A 550 9.01 13.16 24.38
CA ILE A 550 9.93 12.66 23.34
C ILE A 550 9.88 13.61 22.14
N ASP A 551 10.90 14.45 22.01
CA ASP A 551 11.05 15.40 20.90
C ASP A 551 11.59 14.73 19.64
N ILE A 552 11.37 15.36 18.48
CA ILE A 552 11.74 14.78 17.18
C ILE A 552 13.11 15.28 16.74
N ILE A 553 14.07 14.37 16.57
CA ILE A 553 15.28 14.60 15.78
C ILE A 553 15.04 14.04 14.38
N SER A 554 15.24 14.87 13.35
CA SER A 554 15.01 14.47 11.96
C SER A 554 16.01 13.43 11.46
N ASP A 555 15.50 12.33 10.88
CA ASP A 555 16.28 11.29 10.18
C ASP A 555 17.07 11.83 8.98
N ASP A 556 16.54 12.81 8.26
CA ASP A 556 17.17 13.45 7.10
C ASP A 556 18.32 14.42 7.45
N ASN A 557 18.15 15.30 8.45
CA ASN A 557 19.06 16.43 8.66
C ASN A 557 19.40 16.76 10.12
N PHE A 558 19.02 15.91 11.07
CA PHE A 558 19.33 16.03 12.51
C PHE A 558 18.90 17.36 13.19
N SER A 559 17.97 18.11 12.57
CA SER A 559 17.28 19.21 13.27
C SER A 559 16.45 18.68 14.44
N TYR A 560 16.41 19.45 15.53
CA TYR A 560 15.67 19.12 16.76
C TYR A 560 14.38 19.95 16.82
N THR A 561 13.25 19.26 16.77
CA THR A 561 11.90 19.82 16.77
C THR A 561 11.14 19.41 18.04
N LYS A 562 10.75 20.40 18.83
CA LYS A 562 9.94 20.19 20.04
C LYS A 562 8.57 19.61 19.70
N THR A 563 8.10 18.66 20.50
CA THR A 563 6.72 18.16 20.48
C THR A 563 5.86 18.84 21.56
N PHE A 564 4.53 18.82 21.39
CA PHE A 564 3.63 19.44 22.36
C PHE A 564 3.48 18.56 23.61
N GLU A 565 3.67 19.17 24.77
CA GLU A 565 3.75 18.55 26.10
C GLU A 565 2.46 17.83 26.52
N ASN A 566 1.33 18.15 25.90
CA ASN A 566 0.02 17.58 26.22
C ASN A 566 -0.30 16.26 25.48
N HIS A 567 0.65 15.72 24.70
CA HIS A 567 0.46 14.40 24.10
C HIS A 567 0.47 13.28 25.13
N TRP A 568 -0.40 12.30 24.92
CA TRP A 568 -0.46 11.06 25.68
C TRP A 568 -0.52 9.86 24.75
N GLY A 569 -0.18 8.69 25.28
CA GLY A 569 -0.02 7.44 24.53
C GLY A 569 -1.09 6.41 24.85
N ALA A 570 -1.63 5.78 23.82
CA ALA A 570 -2.35 4.51 23.91
C ALA A 570 -2.00 3.67 22.67
N PHE A 571 -2.94 2.86 22.16
CA PHE A 571 -2.69 1.92 21.06
C PHE A 571 -3.95 1.77 20.19
N ASN A 572 -3.78 1.29 18.95
CA ASN A 572 -4.90 0.86 18.12
C ASN A 572 -5.30 -0.60 18.42
N TRP A 573 -6.33 -1.12 17.73
CA TRP A 573 -6.77 -2.51 17.86
C TRP A 573 -5.66 -3.54 17.61
N GLN A 574 -4.73 -3.22 16.70
CA GLN A 574 -3.54 -4.01 16.38
C GLN A 574 -2.41 -3.91 17.44
N LEU A 575 -2.70 -3.36 18.62
CA LEU A 575 -1.76 -3.05 19.72
C LEU A 575 -0.55 -2.18 19.32
N SER A 576 -0.59 -1.51 18.17
CA SER A 576 0.44 -0.57 17.74
C SER A 576 0.31 0.74 18.51
N PHE A 577 1.39 1.21 19.13
CA PHE A 577 1.39 2.44 19.92
C PHE A 577 0.98 3.68 19.11
N ARG A 578 0.24 4.60 19.75
CA ARG A 578 -0.33 5.81 19.14
C ARG A 578 -0.25 6.98 20.12
N TRP A 579 0.30 8.10 19.65
CA TRP A 579 0.15 9.41 20.28
C TRP A 579 -1.22 10.02 19.99
N PHE A 580 -1.81 10.64 21.01
CA PHE A 580 -3.07 11.38 20.98
C PHE A 580 -2.89 12.78 21.58
N SER A 581 -3.65 13.75 21.08
CA SER A 581 -3.49 15.19 21.35
C SER A 581 -4.70 15.84 22.05
N SER A 582 -5.82 15.13 22.14
CA SER A 582 -7.08 15.63 22.70
C SER A 582 -7.07 15.64 24.23
N GLU A 583 -7.81 16.58 24.81
CA GLU A 583 -8.10 16.63 26.24
C GLU A 583 -8.68 15.29 26.73
N ARG A 584 -8.27 14.86 27.92
CA ARG A 584 -8.72 13.61 28.54
C ARG A 584 -9.97 13.83 29.37
N ARG A 585 -10.84 12.83 29.43
CA ARG A 585 -12.06 12.91 30.27
C ARG A 585 -11.63 12.96 31.74
N GLY A 586 -12.04 14.02 32.44
CA GLY A 586 -11.70 14.23 33.85
C GLY A 586 -10.38 14.96 34.11
N THR A 587 -9.61 15.34 33.07
CA THR A 587 -8.57 16.39 33.24
C THR A 587 -9.18 17.74 32.91
N SER A 588 -9.51 18.52 33.93
CA SER A 588 -9.83 19.95 33.78
C SER A 588 -8.64 20.75 33.25
N LEU A 589 -8.90 21.99 32.84
CA LEU A 589 -7.86 23.00 32.60
C LEU A 589 -6.90 23.01 33.79
N ARG A 590 -5.62 22.67 33.57
CA ARG A 590 -4.70 22.31 34.65
C ARG A 590 -4.41 23.51 35.55
N GLU A 591 -4.56 23.30 36.86
CA GLU A 591 -4.11 24.23 37.90
C GLU A 591 -2.59 24.46 37.85
N THR A 592 -1.82 23.49 37.33
CA THR A 592 -0.35 23.52 37.25
C THR A 592 0.13 22.87 35.93
N PRO A 593 0.79 23.61 35.02
CA PRO A 593 1.30 23.07 33.76
C PRO A 593 2.40 22.01 33.92
N THR A 594 3.13 22.03 35.04
CA THR A 594 4.36 21.25 35.28
C THR A 594 4.12 19.82 35.77
N ARG A 595 2.89 19.50 36.23
CA ARG A 595 2.58 18.18 36.79
C ARG A 595 2.56 17.07 35.72
N PRO A 596 3.10 15.88 36.02
CA PRO A 596 3.04 14.73 35.14
C PRO A 596 1.62 14.30 34.72
N ILE A 597 1.53 13.81 33.49
CA ILE A 597 0.28 13.47 32.78
C ILE A 597 0.13 11.95 32.78
N LYS A 598 -0.97 11.43 33.37
CA LYS A 598 -1.29 10.00 33.33
C LYS A 598 -1.60 9.53 31.90
N THR A 599 -0.81 8.58 31.41
CA THR A 599 -0.90 8.03 30.06
C THR A 599 -1.31 6.54 30.10
N PRO A 600 -2.31 6.09 29.31
CA PRO A 600 -2.68 4.67 29.25
C PRO A 600 -1.51 3.74 28.90
N ALA A 601 -0.69 4.14 27.92
CA ALA A 601 0.53 3.44 27.55
C ALA A 601 1.72 4.38 27.35
N MET A 602 2.93 3.83 27.44
CA MET A 602 4.17 4.50 27.06
C MET A 602 4.70 4.01 25.70
N ALA A 603 5.50 4.86 25.05
CA ALA A 603 6.25 4.48 23.85
C ALA A 603 7.33 3.41 24.12
N GLY A 604 7.73 3.20 25.38
CA GLY A 604 8.67 2.17 25.81
C GLY A 604 10.15 2.48 25.57
N GLY A 605 10.50 3.25 24.54
CA GLY A 605 11.88 3.65 24.25
C GLY A 605 12.57 4.33 25.43
N LEU A 606 11.94 5.37 25.99
CA LEU A 606 12.51 6.20 27.06
C LEU A 606 11.59 6.22 28.30
N PHE A 607 12.12 5.85 29.46
CA PHE A 607 11.42 5.98 30.76
C PHE A 607 12.37 5.83 31.96
N ALA A 608 11.93 6.31 33.12
CA ALA A 608 12.54 6.06 34.42
C ALA A 608 11.60 5.27 35.35
N ILE A 609 12.16 4.41 36.20
CA ILE A 609 11.45 3.58 37.18
C ILE A 609 12.33 3.28 38.40
N ASP A 610 11.77 3.23 39.61
CA ASP A 610 12.48 2.73 40.80
C ASP A 610 12.96 1.28 40.58
N ARG A 611 14.23 0.99 40.86
CA ARG A 611 14.83 -0.32 40.57
C ARG A 611 14.19 -1.46 41.38
N LYS A 612 13.75 -1.20 42.62
CA LYS A 612 13.08 -2.21 43.45
C LYS A 612 11.66 -2.47 42.91
N TYR A 613 10.94 -1.41 42.52
CA TYR A 613 9.63 -1.53 41.91
C TYR A 613 9.66 -2.30 40.59
N PHE A 614 10.64 -2.02 39.71
CA PHE A 614 10.85 -2.76 38.46
C PHE A 614 10.89 -4.28 38.68
N TYR A 615 11.66 -4.76 39.66
CA TYR A 615 11.70 -6.19 40.00
C TYR A 615 10.44 -6.66 40.75
N ALA A 616 9.85 -5.84 41.61
CA ALA A 616 8.63 -6.19 42.34
C ALA A 616 7.43 -6.44 41.41
N VAL A 617 7.31 -5.71 40.29
CA VAL A 617 6.30 -5.99 39.24
C VAL A 617 6.79 -6.97 38.16
N GLY A 618 7.86 -7.73 38.41
CA GLY A 618 8.33 -8.77 37.48
C GLY A 618 8.94 -8.25 36.18
N ALA A 619 9.74 -7.19 36.27
CA ALA A 619 10.69 -6.69 35.26
C ALA A 619 10.11 -6.55 33.84
N TYR A 620 10.57 -7.36 32.89
CA TYR A 620 9.95 -7.63 31.59
C TYR A 620 9.62 -9.13 31.48
N ASP A 621 8.82 -9.51 30.50
CA ASP A 621 8.63 -10.92 30.14
C ASP A 621 9.84 -11.45 29.35
N GLU A 622 10.68 -12.26 30.00
CA GLU A 622 11.95 -12.77 29.47
C GLU A 622 11.80 -13.64 28.20
N GLN A 623 10.60 -14.15 27.95
CA GLN A 623 10.30 -14.92 26.74
C GLN A 623 9.99 -14.02 25.53
N MET A 624 9.76 -12.72 25.68
CA MET A 624 9.64 -11.80 24.54
C MET A 624 10.97 -11.66 23.80
N LYS A 625 10.94 -11.68 22.46
CA LYS A 625 12.15 -11.71 21.62
C LYS A 625 12.27 -10.51 20.69
N ILE A 626 13.52 -10.14 20.41
CA ILE A 626 13.92 -9.00 19.56
C ILE A 626 13.33 -7.66 20.02
N TRP A 627 12.11 -7.32 19.58
CA TRP A 627 11.47 -6.03 19.83
C TRP A 627 9.96 -6.10 19.52
N GLY A 628 9.17 -5.27 20.21
CA GLY A 628 7.78 -4.99 19.90
C GLY A 628 6.81 -5.66 20.87
N GLY A 629 5.87 -4.89 21.42
CA GLY A 629 4.85 -5.35 22.36
C GLY A 629 5.24 -5.24 23.84
N GLU A 630 6.54 -5.13 24.16
CA GLU A 630 7.02 -5.04 25.55
C GLU A 630 6.59 -3.74 26.24
N ASN A 631 6.43 -2.66 25.48
CA ASN A 631 5.93 -1.38 25.97
C ASN A 631 4.44 -1.45 26.35
N VAL A 632 3.65 -2.24 25.62
CA VAL A 632 2.21 -2.44 25.85
C VAL A 632 2.00 -3.39 27.04
N GLU A 633 2.71 -4.52 27.09
CA GLU A 633 2.71 -5.46 28.23
C GLU A 633 3.04 -4.74 29.54
N MET A 634 4.13 -3.96 29.54
CA MET A 634 4.57 -3.26 30.73
C MET A 634 3.57 -2.17 31.13
N SER A 635 2.97 -1.46 30.17
CA SER A 635 1.93 -0.46 30.45
C SER A 635 0.70 -1.08 31.12
N PHE A 636 0.18 -2.20 30.57
CA PHE A 636 -0.96 -2.92 31.15
C PHE A 636 -0.67 -3.41 32.56
N ARG A 637 0.49 -4.05 32.74
CA ARG A 637 0.95 -4.60 34.02
C ARG A 637 1.10 -3.52 35.09
N ILE A 638 1.76 -2.40 34.80
CA ILE A 638 1.92 -1.29 35.75
C ILE A 638 0.56 -0.77 36.22
N TRP A 639 -0.35 -0.52 35.29
CA TRP A 639 -1.68 0.01 35.62
C TRP A 639 -2.56 -0.99 36.37
N GLN A 640 -2.69 -2.23 35.87
CA GLN A 640 -3.53 -3.25 36.50
C GLN A 640 -3.00 -3.65 37.89
N CYS A 641 -1.68 -3.67 38.09
CA CYS A 641 -1.05 -4.04 39.37
C CYS A 641 -0.83 -2.84 40.32
N GLY A 642 -1.54 -1.72 40.12
CA GLY A 642 -1.64 -0.64 41.10
C GLY A 642 -0.49 0.38 41.13
N GLY A 643 0.21 0.55 40.01
CA GLY A 643 1.09 1.69 39.75
C GLY A 643 0.46 2.71 38.80
N SER A 644 1.30 3.56 38.19
CA SER A 644 0.88 4.47 37.11
C SER A 644 1.95 4.61 36.04
N VAL A 645 1.53 4.89 34.80
CA VAL A 645 2.41 5.33 33.71
C VAL A 645 2.13 6.80 33.43
N GLU A 646 3.16 7.63 33.44
CA GLU A 646 3.04 9.09 33.41
C GLU A 646 4.06 9.71 32.45
N ILE A 647 3.79 10.92 31.94
CA ILE A 647 4.70 11.71 31.10
C ILE A 647 4.99 13.02 31.84
N SER A 648 6.26 13.37 32.05
CA SER A 648 6.64 14.64 32.69
C SER A 648 6.79 15.75 31.64
N PRO A 649 5.95 16.81 31.65
CA PRO A 649 6.01 17.89 30.67
C PRO A 649 7.27 18.76 30.81
N CYS A 650 7.98 18.67 31.94
CA CYS A 650 9.23 19.40 32.17
C CYS A 650 10.50 18.64 31.73
N SER A 651 10.38 17.34 31.42
CA SER A 651 11.49 16.52 30.94
C SER A 651 11.41 16.37 29.42
N HIS A 652 12.43 16.82 28.69
CA HIS A 652 12.50 16.68 27.24
C HIS A 652 13.70 15.81 26.84
N VAL A 653 13.49 14.87 25.92
CA VAL A 653 14.58 14.11 25.27
C VAL A 653 14.25 13.95 23.80
N GLY A 654 15.14 14.40 22.91
CA GLY A 654 15.00 14.18 21.48
C GLY A 654 15.34 12.75 21.08
N HIS A 655 14.61 12.18 20.12
CA HIS A 655 14.82 10.83 19.58
C HIS A 655 14.89 10.88 18.04
N VAL A 656 15.77 10.09 17.43
CA VAL A 656 15.86 9.98 15.96
C VAL A 656 14.75 9.06 15.45
N PHE A 657 13.60 9.65 15.10
CA PHE A 657 12.45 8.92 14.54
C PHE A 657 12.75 8.45 13.11
N ARG A 658 12.98 7.15 12.95
CA ARG A 658 13.29 6.50 11.67
C ARG A 658 12.03 6.20 10.88
N SER A 659 12.14 6.28 9.56
CA SER A 659 11.09 5.92 8.61
C SER A 659 10.99 4.40 8.36
N SER A 660 12.01 3.61 8.74
CA SER A 660 12.00 2.14 8.70
C SER A 660 12.89 1.55 9.81
N THR A 661 12.76 0.25 10.10
CA THR A 661 13.67 -0.48 11.00
C THR A 661 14.88 -1.03 10.24
N PRO A 662 16.13 -0.61 10.53
CA PRO A 662 17.34 -1.14 9.87
C PRO A 662 17.78 -2.51 10.42
N TYR A 663 16.95 -3.14 11.25
CA TYR A 663 17.30 -4.32 12.04
C TYR A 663 16.71 -5.59 11.43
N THR A 664 17.51 -6.66 11.38
CA THR A 664 17.03 -7.98 10.97
C THR A 664 16.10 -8.58 12.03
N PHE A 665 15.18 -9.46 11.60
CA PHE A 665 14.31 -10.23 12.49
C PHE A 665 14.48 -11.72 12.15
N PRO A 666 15.22 -12.50 12.97
CA PRO A 666 15.27 -13.96 12.83
C PRO A 666 13.85 -14.54 12.98
N GLY A 667 13.40 -15.34 12.01
CA GLY A 667 12.00 -15.78 11.90
C GLY A 667 11.03 -14.78 11.25
N GLY A 668 11.51 -13.58 10.89
CA GLY A 668 10.69 -12.52 10.30
C GLY A 668 9.95 -11.66 11.33
N MET A 669 9.69 -10.41 10.97
CA MET A 669 9.07 -9.43 11.89
C MET A 669 7.67 -9.85 12.34
N SER A 670 6.85 -10.39 11.43
CA SER A 670 5.45 -10.78 11.71
C SER A 670 5.36 -11.87 12.78
N GLU A 671 6.18 -12.93 12.70
CA GLU A 671 6.14 -14.03 13.66
C GLU A 671 6.62 -13.60 15.05
N VAL A 672 7.70 -12.81 15.12
CA VAL A 672 8.27 -12.34 16.39
C VAL A 672 7.35 -11.33 17.08
N LEU A 673 6.85 -10.33 16.33
CA LEU A 673 5.90 -9.35 16.85
C LEU A 673 4.59 -10.02 17.26
N GLY A 674 4.06 -10.93 16.43
CA GLY A 674 2.88 -11.73 16.74
C GLY A 674 3.05 -12.51 18.05
N LYS A 675 4.14 -13.25 18.22
CA LYS A 675 4.42 -13.96 19.48
C LYS A 675 4.44 -13.01 20.68
N ASN A 676 5.13 -11.87 20.61
CA ASN A 676 5.17 -10.91 21.72
C ASN A 676 3.78 -10.30 22.02
N LEU A 677 3.01 -9.93 21.00
CA LEU A 677 1.66 -9.37 21.18
C LEU A 677 0.66 -10.40 21.72
N ALA A 678 0.75 -11.66 21.28
CA ALA A 678 -0.05 -12.76 21.84
C ALA A 678 0.21 -12.94 23.34
N ARG A 679 1.48 -12.89 23.78
CA ARG A 679 1.85 -12.94 25.21
C ARG A 679 1.24 -11.79 26.00
N ALA A 680 1.34 -10.56 25.49
CA ALA A 680 0.75 -9.39 26.14
C ALA A 680 -0.78 -9.53 26.27
N ALA A 681 -1.46 -9.98 25.21
CA ALA A 681 -2.91 -10.15 25.19
C ALA A 681 -3.39 -11.29 26.12
N MET A 682 -2.78 -12.46 26.04
CA MET A 682 -3.16 -13.64 26.82
C MET A 682 -3.03 -13.43 28.34
N VAL A 683 -2.05 -12.62 28.77
CA VAL A 683 -1.84 -12.33 30.21
C VAL A 683 -2.71 -11.18 30.70
N TRP A 684 -2.85 -10.11 29.92
CA TRP A 684 -3.32 -8.81 30.42
C TRP A 684 -4.64 -8.30 29.84
N MET A 685 -5.23 -8.97 28.85
CA MET A 685 -6.41 -8.46 28.12
C MET A 685 -7.72 -9.26 28.32
N ASP A 686 -7.72 -10.31 29.15
CA ASP A 686 -8.92 -11.07 29.51
C ASP A 686 -9.74 -11.51 28.27
N GLU A 687 -11.03 -11.16 28.17
CA GLU A 687 -11.86 -11.49 26.99
C GLU A 687 -11.40 -10.78 25.70
N TRP A 688 -10.80 -9.60 25.79
CA TRP A 688 -10.26 -8.85 24.65
C TRP A 688 -9.02 -9.49 24.01
N GLN A 689 -8.48 -10.58 24.58
CA GLN A 689 -7.42 -11.35 23.92
C GLN A 689 -7.92 -11.99 22.61
N TYR A 690 -9.18 -12.44 22.55
CA TYR A 690 -9.80 -13.02 21.36
C TYR A 690 -9.90 -11.96 20.23
N PHE A 691 -10.40 -10.77 20.57
CA PHE A 691 -10.41 -9.62 19.69
C PHE A 691 -9.03 -9.32 19.09
N VAL A 692 -7.97 -9.26 19.91
CA VAL A 692 -6.60 -9.02 19.42
C VAL A 692 -6.13 -10.15 18.48
N MET A 693 -6.46 -11.41 18.78
CA MET A 693 -6.09 -12.56 17.94
C MET A 693 -6.83 -12.62 16.60
N LEU A 694 -8.01 -12.00 16.50
CA LEU A 694 -8.82 -11.92 15.28
C LEU A 694 -8.48 -10.69 14.42
N TYR A 695 -8.25 -9.52 15.03
CA TYR A 695 -8.13 -8.23 14.33
C TYR A 695 -6.70 -7.66 14.23
N THR A 696 -5.67 -8.44 14.58
CA THR A 696 -4.26 -8.06 14.45
C THR A 696 -3.55 -8.83 13.34
N SER A 697 -2.92 -8.10 12.42
CA SER A 697 -2.08 -8.65 11.35
C SER A 697 -0.98 -9.56 11.92
N GLY A 698 -0.89 -10.80 11.44
CA GLY A 698 0.10 -11.79 11.91
C GLY A 698 -0.30 -12.59 13.17
N LEU A 699 -1.48 -12.33 13.75
CA LEU A 699 -2.05 -13.19 14.80
C LEU A 699 -3.11 -14.15 14.25
N SER A 700 -3.39 -15.18 15.05
CA SER A 700 -4.50 -16.12 14.89
C SER A 700 -4.81 -16.76 16.25
N LEU A 701 -6.00 -17.35 16.41
CA LEU A 701 -6.39 -18.06 17.64
C LEU A 701 -5.43 -19.20 17.97
N ASN A 702 -4.96 -19.92 16.94
CA ASN A 702 -3.97 -21.02 17.00
C ASN A 702 -2.57 -20.58 17.49
N MET A 703 -2.38 -19.31 17.88
CA MET A 703 -1.18 -18.87 18.60
C MET A 703 -1.24 -19.19 20.09
N ARG A 704 -2.44 -19.36 20.68
CA ARG A 704 -2.61 -19.68 22.11
C ARG A 704 -1.89 -20.98 22.48
N ASP A 705 -2.06 -22.01 21.65
CA ASP A 705 -1.51 -23.35 21.86
C ASP A 705 0.01 -23.43 21.62
N LYS A 706 0.61 -22.33 21.13
CA LYS A 706 2.04 -22.22 20.77
C LYS A 706 2.84 -21.36 21.75
N VAL A 707 2.21 -20.79 22.78
CA VAL A 707 2.81 -19.72 23.60
C VAL A 707 2.48 -19.92 25.08
N ASP A 708 3.44 -20.45 25.85
CA ASP A 708 3.31 -20.57 27.32
C ASP A 708 3.45 -19.20 28.01
N VAL A 709 2.41 -18.79 28.75
CA VAL A 709 2.39 -17.57 29.58
C VAL A 709 2.22 -17.85 31.07
N SER A 710 2.35 -19.11 31.52
CA SER A 710 2.00 -19.56 32.88
C SER A 710 2.71 -18.76 33.98
N SER A 711 3.99 -18.45 33.80
CA SER A 711 4.77 -17.65 34.75
C SER A 711 4.30 -16.18 34.86
N ARG A 712 3.72 -15.62 33.80
CA ARG A 712 3.19 -14.26 33.77
C ARG A 712 1.77 -14.20 34.33
N LEU A 713 0.97 -15.25 34.14
CA LEU A 713 -0.33 -15.41 34.82
C LEU A 713 -0.16 -15.55 36.34
N ALA A 714 0.75 -16.41 36.80
CA ALA A 714 1.07 -16.56 38.22
C ALA A 714 1.60 -15.26 38.86
N LEU A 715 2.33 -14.43 38.09
CA LEU A 715 2.72 -13.08 38.52
C LEU A 715 1.51 -12.15 38.67
N ARG A 716 0.58 -12.15 37.72
CA ARG A 716 -0.64 -11.32 37.73
C ARG A 716 -1.56 -11.67 38.91
N GLU A 717 -1.70 -12.97 39.20
CA GLU A 717 -2.43 -13.48 40.37
C GLU A 717 -1.75 -13.08 41.68
N LYS A 718 -0.43 -13.35 41.82
CA LYS A 718 0.36 -13.00 43.02
C LYS A 718 0.32 -11.52 43.37
N LEU A 719 0.25 -10.64 42.36
CA LEU A 719 0.17 -9.19 42.53
C LEU A 719 -1.27 -8.66 42.66
N GLN A 720 -2.29 -9.54 42.62
CA GLN A 720 -3.72 -9.20 42.72
C GLN A 720 -4.16 -8.11 41.74
N CYS A 721 -3.64 -8.16 40.51
CA CYS A 721 -3.86 -7.13 39.51
C CYS A 721 -5.32 -7.09 39.04
N LYS A 722 -5.80 -5.89 38.69
CA LYS A 722 -7.16 -5.65 38.20
C LYS A 722 -7.41 -6.26 36.81
N PRO A 723 -8.67 -6.54 36.43
CA PRO A 723 -9.01 -6.98 35.08
C PRO A 723 -8.81 -5.88 34.03
N PHE A 724 -8.82 -6.26 32.76
CA PHE A 724 -8.70 -5.33 31.62
C PHE A 724 -9.92 -4.42 31.46
N SER A 725 -11.11 -4.89 31.87
CA SER A 725 -12.32 -4.05 31.97
C SER A 725 -12.07 -2.83 32.86
N TRP A 726 -11.55 -3.04 34.06
CA TRP A 726 -11.17 -1.96 34.98
C TRP A 726 -10.14 -1.01 34.35
N TYR A 727 -9.17 -1.52 33.59
CA TYR A 727 -8.19 -0.69 32.87
C TYR A 727 -8.88 0.18 31.80
N LEU A 728 -9.78 -0.37 30.99
CA LEU A 728 -10.54 0.40 30.00
C LEU A 728 -11.45 1.45 30.66
N GLU A 729 -12.10 1.12 31.77
CA GLU A 729 -12.98 2.04 32.51
C GLU A 729 -12.22 3.17 33.25
N ASN A 730 -11.13 2.84 33.92
CA ASN A 730 -10.49 3.73 34.91
C ASN A 730 -9.20 4.39 34.39
N VAL A 731 -8.51 3.76 33.44
CA VAL A 731 -7.23 4.25 32.89
C VAL A 731 -7.42 4.85 31.50
N TRP A 732 -8.31 4.28 30.67
CA TRP A 732 -8.56 4.75 29.30
C TRP A 732 -10.05 4.76 28.89
N PRO A 733 -10.93 5.51 29.59
CA PRO A 733 -12.36 5.59 29.27
C PRO A 733 -12.68 6.19 27.89
N GLU A 734 -11.68 6.72 27.19
CA GLU A 734 -11.74 7.18 25.80
C GLU A 734 -11.45 6.06 24.78
N HIS A 735 -11.29 4.80 25.21
CA HIS A 735 -11.04 3.66 24.33
C HIS A 735 -12.15 3.47 23.27
N PHE A 736 -11.72 3.06 22.08
CA PHE A 736 -12.55 2.65 20.95
C PHE A 736 -12.50 1.13 20.73
N PHE A 737 -12.21 0.35 21.78
CA PHE A 737 -12.32 -1.12 21.78
C PHE A 737 -13.80 -1.55 21.95
N PRO A 738 -14.19 -2.75 21.49
CA PRO A 738 -15.52 -3.32 21.76
C PRO A 738 -15.77 -3.46 23.27
N ALA A 739 -17.04 -3.45 23.67
CA ALA A 739 -17.50 -3.67 25.04
C ALA A 739 -19.00 -4.00 25.03
N HIS A 740 -19.53 -4.59 26.11
CA HIS A 740 -20.92 -5.07 26.19
C HIS A 740 -21.99 -3.95 26.14
N ASP A 741 -21.59 -2.67 26.19
CA ASP A 741 -22.45 -1.50 25.97
C ASP A 741 -22.43 -0.97 24.51
N ARG A 742 -21.63 -1.56 23.61
CA ARG A 742 -21.26 -0.96 22.31
C ARG A 742 -21.48 -1.89 21.14
N PHE A 743 -21.91 -1.33 20.02
CA PHE A 743 -21.78 -2.03 18.75
C PHE A 743 -20.30 -2.18 18.38
N PHE A 744 -19.93 -3.33 17.82
CA PHE A 744 -18.69 -3.51 17.08
C PHE A 744 -18.98 -4.30 15.80
N GLY A 745 -18.66 -3.74 14.64
CA GLY A 745 -19.02 -4.37 13.37
C GLY A 745 -18.83 -3.46 12.16
N LYS A 746 -19.43 -3.85 11.03
CA LYS A 746 -19.45 -3.08 9.78
C LYS A 746 -20.77 -2.32 9.64
N ILE A 747 -20.72 -1.18 8.95
CA ILE A 747 -21.91 -0.39 8.58
C ILE A 747 -22.13 -0.57 7.08
N ILE A 748 -23.21 -1.25 6.69
CA ILE A 748 -23.57 -1.53 5.29
C ILE A 748 -24.61 -0.54 4.78
N TRP A 749 -24.55 -0.18 3.49
CA TRP A 749 -25.66 0.51 2.82
C TRP A 749 -26.68 -0.53 2.34
N LEU A 750 -27.96 -0.33 2.67
CA LEU A 750 -29.05 -1.23 2.29
C LEU A 750 -29.69 -0.73 0.99
N ASP A 751 -29.21 -1.20 -0.15
CA ASP A 751 -29.68 -0.75 -1.47
C ASP A 751 -31.06 -1.30 -1.88
N GLY A 752 -31.58 -2.28 -1.15
CA GLY A 752 -32.87 -2.93 -1.41
C GLY A 752 -32.89 -3.87 -2.62
N GLU A 753 -31.79 -3.95 -3.37
CA GLU A 753 -31.63 -4.81 -4.54
C GLU A 753 -30.80 -6.06 -4.21
N THR A 754 -29.83 -6.01 -3.28
CA THR A 754 -29.12 -7.22 -2.83
C THR A 754 -29.99 -8.11 -1.94
N GLU A 755 -29.75 -9.42 -2.04
CA GLU A 755 -30.36 -10.45 -1.20
C GLU A 755 -30.05 -10.20 0.29
N CYS A 756 -28.84 -9.73 0.61
CA CYS A 756 -28.46 -9.23 1.93
C CYS A 756 -29.36 -8.09 2.41
N ALA A 757 -29.52 -7.02 1.62
CA ALA A 757 -30.31 -5.85 2.01
C ALA A 757 -31.79 -6.20 2.22
N GLN A 758 -32.33 -7.12 1.41
CA GLN A 758 -33.68 -7.64 1.54
C GLN A 758 -33.83 -8.56 2.77
N ALA A 759 -32.89 -9.48 3.00
CA ALA A 759 -32.88 -10.41 4.12
C ALA A 759 -32.72 -9.69 5.47
N TYR A 760 -31.80 -8.71 5.57
CA TYR A 760 -31.63 -7.86 6.75
C TYR A 760 -32.92 -7.09 7.07
N THR A 761 -33.57 -6.55 6.03
CA THR A 761 -34.85 -5.82 6.15
C THR A 761 -36.04 -6.74 6.44
N HIS A 762 -35.98 -8.03 6.11
CA HIS A 762 -36.97 -9.02 6.51
C HIS A 762 -36.75 -9.48 7.96
N HIS A 763 -35.51 -9.81 8.34
CA HIS A 763 -35.15 -10.22 9.69
C HIS A 763 -35.51 -9.15 10.73
N MET A 764 -35.16 -7.88 10.49
CA MET A 764 -35.48 -6.79 11.42
C MET A 764 -37.01 -6.61 11.65
N LYS A 765 -37.86 -6.97 10.68
CA LYS A 765 -39.33 -6.95 10.81
C LYS A 765 -39.91 -8.13 11.61
N ASN A 766 -39.10 -9.16 11.89
CA ASN A 766 -39.52 -10.35 12.62
C ASN A 766 -39.13 -10.31 14.11
N ILE A 767 -38.30 -9.33 14.52
CA ILE A 767 -37.81 -9.19 15.90
C ILE A 767 -38.95 -8.74 16.85
N PRO A 768 -39.25 -9.47 17.94
CA PRO A 768 -40.38 -9.17 18.81
C PRO A 768 -40.20 -7.90 19.66
N GLY A 769 -41.30 -7.17 19.88
CA GLY A 769 -41.31 -5.96 20.72
C GLY A 769 -41.12 -4.63 19.97
N HIS A 770 -41.71 -4.57 18.77
CA HIS A 770 -41.75 -3.52 17.72
C HIS A 770 -42.17 -2.07 18.10
N ARG A 771 -41.82 -1.57 19.29
CA ARG A 771 -41.89 -0.13 19.63
C ARG A 771 -40.73 0.27 20.55
N ILE A 772 -40.04 1.36 20.18
CA ILE A 772 -38.98 2.12 20.89
C ILE A 772 -37.54 1.72 20.52
N SER A 773 -36.88 2.61 19.76
CA SER A 773 -35.43 2.86 19.86
C SER A 773 -35.17 4.18 20.60
N ARG A 774 -35.08 4.10 21.93
CA ARG A 774 -34.36 5.05 22.82
C ARG A 774 -33.40 4.34 23.78
N GLU A 775 -33.39 3.01 23.78
CA GLU A 775 -32.61 2.16 24.69
C GLU A 775 -31.48 1.45 23.93
N TRP A 776 -30.35 2.16 23.75
CA TRP A 776 -29.18 1.64 23.05
C TRP A 776 -28.76 0.23 23.51
N THR A 777 -28.74 0.00 24.83
CA THR A 777 -28.35 -1.30 25.44
C THR A 777 -29.35 -2.44 25.17
N ARG A 778 -30.56 -2.16 24.65
CA ARG A 778 -31.47 -3.20 24.14
C ARG A 778 -31.17 -3.50 22.67
N VAL A 779 -31.01 -2.45 21.86
CA VAL A 779 -30.65 -2.53 20.43
C VAL A 779 -29.39 -3.39 20.22
N ILE A 780 -28.32 -3.12 20.97
CA ILE A 780 -27.05 -3.87 20.79
C ILE A 780 -27.17 -5.33 21.23
N ARG A 781 -27.90 -5.63 22.31
CA ARG A 781 -28.09 -7.03 22.74
C ARG A 781 -28.84 -7.87 21.70
N GLU A 782 -29.83 -7.28 21.03
CA GLU A 782 -30.60 -7.96 19.97
C GLU A 782 -29.76 -8.16 18.70
N ILE A 783 -28.90 -7.19 18.35
CA ILE A 783 -27.97 -7.32 17.24
C ILE A 783 -26.93 -8.42 17.54
N ASP A 784 -26.30 -8.38 18.72
CA ASP A 784 -25.30 -9.36 19.16
C ASP A 784 -25.90 -10.78 19.30
N SER A 785 -27.15 -10.93 19.77
CA SER A 785 -27.77 -12.26 19.94
C SER A 785 -28.13 -12.96 18.63
N ASN A 786 -28.24 -12.20 17.54
CA ASN A 786 -28.51 -12.71 16.19
C ASN A 786 -27.28 -12.60 15.27
N ALA A 787 -26.08 -12.40 15.84
CA ALA A 787 -24.87 -12.06 15.09
C ALA A 787 -24.47 -13.08 14.01
N ASP A 788 -24.58 -14.39 14.28
CA ASP A 788 -24.28 -15.43 13.28
C ASP A 788 -25.22 -15.35 12.08
N GLN A 789 -26.49 -15.01 12.31
CA GLN A 789 -27.46 -14.82 11.23
C GLN A 789 -27.09 -13.59 10.41
N PHE A 790 -26.84 -12.44 11.04
CA PHE A 790 -26.41 -11.22 10.34
C PHE A 790 -25.09 -11.40 9.56
N MET A 791 -24.13 -12.13 10.11
CA MET A 791 -22.87 -12.46 9.43
C MET A 791 -23.08 -13.38 8.22
N SER A 792 -24.06 -14.29 8.27
CA SER A 792 -24.41 -15.14 7.13
C SER A 792 -25.07 -14.40 5.96
N LEU A 793 -25.50 -13.14 6.17
CA LEU A 793 -26.13 -12.33 5.11
C LEU A 793 -25.13 -11.59 4.20
N ILE A 794 -23.88 -11.36 4.63
CA ILE A 794 -22.93 -10.54 3.84
C ILE A 794 -22.49 -11.28 2.57
N ASP A 795 -22.82 -10.73 1.39
CA ASP A 795 -22.14 -11.06 0.13
C ASP A 795 -21.06 -10.00 -0.13
N LEU A 796 -19.81 -10.38 0.11
CA LEU A 796 -18.63 -9.49 0.05
C LEU A 796 -18.38 -8.92 -1.36
N ASP A 797 -18.79 -9.62 -2.42
CA ASP A 797 -18.65 -9.15 -3.80
C ASP A 797 -19.72 -8.08 -4.15
N ARG A 798 -20.87 -8.09 -3.44
CA ARG A 798 -22.05 -7.28 -3.78
C ARG A 798 -22.34 -6.17 -2.79
N ASP A 799 -22.24 -6.43 -1.50
CA ASP A 799 -22.58 -5.46 -0.47
C ASP A 799 -21.54 -4.35 -0.39
N LYS A 800 -22.00 -3.19 0.08
CA LYS A 800 -21.22 -1.95 0.07
C LYS A 800 -21.16 -1.38 1.48
N CYS A 801 -19.96 -1.36 2.05
CA CYS A 801 -19.65 -0.93 3.39
C CYS A 801 -19.20 0.54 3.41
N LEU A 802 -19.62 1.27 4.44
CA LEU A 802 -19.17 2.63 4.74
C LEU A 802 -17.65 2.62 5.01
N ARG A 803 -16.89 3.48 4.32
CA ARG A 803 -15.42 3.53 4.45
C ARG A 803 -14.84 4.92 4.12
N PRO A 804 -13.66 5.31 4.64
CA PRO A 804 -12.96 6.51 4.19
C PRO A 804 -12.56 6.41 2.72
N VAL A 805 -12.60 7.54 1.99
CA VAL A 805 -12.17 7.63 0.57
C VAL A 805 -10.65 7.41 0.42
N LYS A 806 -9.87 7.70 1.46
CA LYS A 806 -8.40 7.58 1.46
C LYS A 806 -7.93 6.79 2.68
N GLU A 807 -7.58 5.53 2.46
CA GLU A 807 -7.21 4.57 3.50
C GLU A 807 -5.97 5.01 4.32
N ASN A 808 -5.03 5.72 3.68
CA ASN A 808 -3.78 6.20 4.28
C ASN A 808 -3.72 7.72 4.57
N ALA A 809 -4.86 8.39 4.74
CA ALA A 809 -4.86 9.85 4.99
C ALA A 809 -4.39 10.22 6.42
N PRO A 810 -3.65 11.34 6.61
CA PRO A 810 -3.17 11.75 7.93
C PRO A 810 -4.27 11.94 8.98
N ARG A 811 -3.98 11.60 10.25
CA ARG A 811 -4.97 11.63 11.36
C ARG A 811 -5.60 13.01 11.62
N ALA A 812 -4.90 14.08 11.24
CA ALA A 812 -5.36 15.46 11.39
C ALA A 812 -6.00 16.06 10.12
N SER A 813 -6.13 15.30 9.02
CA SER A 813 -6.84 15.78 7.83
C SER A 813 -8.30 15.35 7.86
N LEU A 814 -9.20 16.23 7.42
CA LEU A 814 -10.62 15.93 7.20
C LEU A 814 -10.72 14.83 6.13
N GLN A 815 -11.15 13.63 6.51
CA GLN A 815 -11.29 12.51 5.57
C GLN A 815 -12.75 12.45 5.07
N PRO A 816 -13.01 12.63 3.76
CA PRO A 816 -14.33 12.36 3.21
C PRO A 816 -14.64 10.87 3.27
N ILE A 817 -15.93 10.54 3.42
CA ILE A 817 -16.42 9.18 3.60
C ILE A 817 -17.32 8.78 2.43
N THR A 818 -17.21 7.52 2.02
CA THR A 818 -17.87 6.91 0.85
C THR A 818 -18.38 5.53 1.22
N VAL A 819 -18.92 4.80 0.25
CA VAL A 819 -19.31 3.41 0.39
C VAL A 819 -18.66 2.61 -0.74
N GLY A 820 -17.92 1.56 -0.40
CA GLY A 820 -17.27 0.67 -1.36
C GLY A 820 -17.40 -0.79 -0.92
N ASP A 821 -16.72 -1.69 -1.60
CA ASP A 821 -16.90 -3.14 -1.41
C ASP A 821 -16.58 -3.58 0.03
N CYS A 822 -17.47 -4.38 0.62
CA CYS A 822 -17.29 -4.93 1.97
C CYS A 822 -16.14 -5.93 1.99
N ASN A 823 -14.98 -5.54 2.51
CA ASN A 823 -13.81 -6.41 2.50
C ASN A 823 -13.87 -7.46 3.64
N ALA A 824 -13.58 -8.72 3.31
CA ALA A 824 -13.55 -9.83 4.27
C ALA A 824 -12.50 -9.66 5.39
N HIS A 825 -11.40 -8.99 5.08
CA HIS A 825 -10.19 -9.05 5.90
C HIS A 825 -10.30 -8.22 7.17
N HIS A 826 -9.93 -8.80 8.32
CA HIS A 826 -9.94 -8.16 9.64
C HIS A 826 -9.05 -6.89 9.81
N GLN A 827 -8.41 -6.40 8.75
CA GLN A 827 -7.46 -5.28 8.75
C GLN A 827 -8.07 -4.00 8.11
N THR A 828 -9.37 -4.00 7.83
CA THR A 828 -10.02 -3.01 6.94
C THR A 828 -10.58 -1.79 7.67
N MET A 829 -10.62 -0.66 6.96
CA MET A 829 -11.04 0.66 7.48
C MET A 829 -12.57 0.89 7.46
N ASP A 830 -13.35 -0.19 7.32
CA ASP A 830 -14.82 -0.21 7.27
C ASP A 830 -15.46 -0.80 8.54
N ILE A 831 -14.64 -1.08 9.56
CA ILE A 831 -15.06 -1.59 10.87
C ILE A 831 -15.14 -0.42 11.87
N TYR A 832 -16.23 -0.37 12.63
CA TYR A 832 -16.57 0.71 13.55
C TYR A 832 -16.97 0.18 14.93
N VAL A 833 -16.72 0.99 15.97
CA VAL A 833 -17.38 0.88 17.28
C VAL A 833 -18.39 2.01 17.42
N ILE A 834 -19.61 1.70 17.87
CA ILE A 834 -20.62 2.74 18.19
C ILE A 834 -20.91 2.71 19.69
N THR A 835 -20.73 3.85 20.35
CA THR A 835 -20.92 4.01 21.80
C THR A 835 -22.37 4.34 22.17
N PRO A 836 -22.82 4.11 23.43
CA PRO A 836 -24.11 4.62 23.92
C PRO A 836 -24.28 6.13 23.79
N SER A 837 -23.17 6.88 23.77
CA SER A 837 -23.20 8.32 23.53
C SER A 837 -23.47 8.69 22.07
N GLY A 838 -23.57 7.74 21.15
CA GLY A 838 -23.83 7.97 19.72
C GLY A 838 -22.59 8.24 18.88
N LYS A 839 -21.37 8.02 19.40
CA LYS A 839 -20.15 8.24 18.63
C LYS A 839 -19.82 7.00 17.81
N VAL A 840 -19.73 7.16 16.50
CA VAL A 840 -19.25 6.15 15.55
C VAL A 840 -17.74 6.34 15.39
N MET A 841 -16.94 5.40 15.91
CA MET A 841 -15.49 5.50 16.09
C MET A 841 -14.74 4.44 15.25
N THR A 842 -13.57 4.79 14.72
CA THR A 842 -12.63 3.85 14.07
C THR A 842 -11.47 3.42 14.99
N ASN A 843 -10.68 2.45 14.53
CA ASN A 843 -9.48 1.92 15.17
C ASN A 843 -8.35 2.91 15.52
N ASN A 844 -8.47 4.21 15.22
CA ASN A 844 -7.45 5.23 15.51
C ASN A 844 -8.02 6.48 16.21
N ASN A 845 -9.13 6.35 16.95
CA ASN A 845 -9.84 7.47 17.62
C ASN A 845 -10.33 8.56 16.64
N ILE A 846 -10.86 8.13 15.48
CA ILE A 846 -11.44 9.01 14.47
C ILE A 846 -12.96 8.77 14.46
N CYS A 847 -13.74 9.84 14.56
CA CYS A 847 -15.20 9.84 14.71
C CYS A 847 -15.90 10.35 13.45
N LEU A 848 -17.06 9.76 13.14
CA LEU A 848 -17.98 10.30 12.13
C LEU A 848 -18.48 11.67 12.60
N THR A 849 -18.27 12.71 11.80
CA THR A 849 -18.46 14.11 12.18
C THR A 849 -19.31 14.83 11.13
N TYR A 850 -20.33 15.56 11.59
CA TYR A 850 -21.07 16.53 10.79
C TYR A 850 -20.30 17.85 10.70
N SER A 851 -20.10 18.35 9.47
CA SER A 851 -19.43 19.62 9.19
C SER A 851 -20.44 20.58 8.57
N GLU A 852 -20.85 21.61 9.32
CA GLU A 852 -21.80 22.60 8.82
C GLU A 852 -21.30 23.25 7.51
N PRO A 853 -22.07 23.16 6.41
CA PRO A 853 -21.70 23.81 5.17
C PRO A 853 -21.83 25.33 5.32
N LYS A 854 -20.79 26.07 4.92
CA LYS A 854 -20.83 27.55 4.86
C LYS A 854 -22.06 28.02 4.08
N GLN A 855 -22.60 29.20 4.40
CA GLN A 855 -23.88 29.69 3.86
C GLN A 855 -23.97 29.68 2.31
N SER A 856 -22.87 29.96 1.60
CA SER A 856 -22.80 29.84 0.13
C SER A 856 -22.91 28.40 -0.39
N VAL A 857 -22.48 27.41 0.40
CA VAL A 857 -22.59 25.97 0.10
C VAL A 857 -23.99 25.44 0.42
N ILE A 858 -24.71 25.98 1.42
CA ILE A 858 -26.13 25.65 1.68
C ILE A 858 -26.99 25.89 0.42
N GLN A 859 -26.73 26.98 -0.29
CA GLN A 859 -27.46 27.32 -1.52
C GLN A 859 -27.11 26.38 -2.69
N MET A 860 -25.88 25.85 -2.74
CA MET A 860 -25.48 24.83 -3.73
C MET A 860 -26.02 23.43 -3.38
N LEU A 861 -26.09 23.06 -2.09
CA LEU A 861 -26.64 21.79 -1.60
C LEU A 861 -28.13 21.64 -1.94
N LYS A 862 -28.90 22.73 -1.91
CA LYS A 862 -30.30 22.74 -2.38
C LYS A 862 -30.42 22.56 -3.91
N ASN A 863 -29.42 23.00 -4.68
CA ASN A 863 -29.45 23.02 -6.14
C ASN A 863 -28.94 21.73 -6.83
N ARG A 864 -28.98 20.58 -6.13
CA ARG A 864 -28.64 19.21 -6.61
C ARG A 864 -27.21 18.97 -7.16
N ASN A 865 -26.43 20.00 -7.48
CA ASN A 865 -25.09 19.90 -8.09
C ASN A 865 -23.93 20.02 -7.07
N ALA A 866 -24.13 19.64 -5.81
CA ALA A 866 -23.11 19.77 -4.77
C ALA A 866 -22.11 18.60 -4.76
N THR A 867 -20.83 18.92 -4.97
CA THR A 867 -19.70 17.96 -4.93
C THR A 867 -19.01 17.88 -3.56
N THR A 868 -19.51 18.58 -2.55
CA THR A 868 -18.85 18.74 -1.24
C THR A 868 -19.64 18.01 -0.15
N THR A 869 -19.00 17.09 0.59
CA THR A 869 -19.67 16.39 1.71
C THR A 869 -19.72 17.27 2.96
N ASN A 870 -20.84 17.20 3.68
CA ASN A 870 -21.01 17.73 5.04
C ASN A 870 -20.87 16.63 6.11
N VAL A 871 -20.42 15.43 5.74
CA VAL A 871 -20.07 14.33 6.66
C VAL A 871 -18.66 13.84 6.34
N GLN A 872 -17.83 13.77 7.38
CA GLN A 872 -16.39 13.55 7.31
C GLN A 872 -15.92 12.79 8.56
N LEU A 873 -14.78 12.09 8.46
CA LEU A 873 -14.11 11.45 9.60
C LEU A 873 -13.04 12.41 10.15
N THR A 874 -13.09 12.70 11.46
CA THR A 874 -12.19 13.63 12.17
C THR A 874 -11.80 13.10 13.55
N GLN A 875 -10.77 13.63 14.22
CA GLN A 875 -10.38 13.16 15.56
C GLN A 875 -11.56 13.23 16.54
N CYS A 876 -11.81 12.15 17.29
CA CYS A 876 -12.84 12.13 18.32
C CYS A 876 -12.55 13.15 19.42
N LEU A 877 -13.51 14.03 19.71
CA LEU A 877 -13.45 15.04 20.77
C LEU A 877 -14.42 14.68 21.89
N ALA A 878 -14.12 15.04 23.14
CA ALA A 878 -14.93 14.65 24.29
C ALA A 878 -16.36 15.20 24.22
N ASN A 879 -16.49 16.51 23.97
CA ASN A 879 -17.74 17.28 24.09
C ASN A 879 -18.17 17.94 22.77
N ASP A 880 -18.03 17.24 21.64
CA ASP A 880 -18.48 17.74 20.32
C ASP A 880 -19.83 17.11 19.94
N SER A 881 -20.88 17.93 19.86
CA SER A 881 -22.24 17.50 19.50
C SER A 881 -22.33 16.99 18.07
N ARG A 882 -21.46 17.49 17.19
CA ARG A 882 -21.39 17.14 15.76
C ARG A 882 -20.90 15.71 15.50
N GLN A 883 -20.44 15.02 16.53
CA GLN A 883 -19.97 13.64 16.47
C GLN A 883 -21.01 12.63 17.03
N LEU A 884 -22.24 13.09 17.31
CA LEU A 884 -23.28 12.28 17.95
C LEU A 884 -24.38 11.88 16.95
N TRP A 885 -24.57 10.58 16.80
CA TRP A 885 -25.49 9.94 15.88
C TRP A 885 -26.40 8.96 16.63
N ASP A 886 -27.68 8.91 16.24
CA ASP A 886 -28.67 7.96 16.73
C ASP A 886 -28.97 6.94 15.62
N TYR A 887 -29.00 5.64 15.92
CA TYR A 887 -29.47 4.62 14.98
C TYR A 887 -30.89 4.17 15.34
N ASP A 888 -31.76 4.18 14.35
CA ASP A 888 -33.14 3.73 14.47
C ASP A 888 -33.31 2.36 13.78
N LEU A 889 -33.63 1.32 14.56
CA LEU A 889 -33.91 -0.02 14.04
C LEU A 889 -35.16 -0.05 13.15
N ASP A 890 -36.22 0.65 13.57
CA ASP A 890 -37.55 0.52 12.96
C ASP A 890 -37.54 1.09 11.53
N THR A 891 -36.78 2.17 11.32
CA THR A 891 -36.63 2.81 10.00
C THR A 891 -35.32 2.46 9.29
N GLN A 892 -34.32 1.92 9.98
CA GLN A 892 -32.96 1.62 9.49
C GLN A 892 -32.12 2.87 9.12
N HIS A 893 -32.39 4.03 9.75
CA HIS A 893 -31.68 5.29 9.46
C HIS A 893 -30.63 5.64 10.52
N ILE A 894 -29.53 6.27 10.09
CA ILE A 894 -28.49 6.86 10.96
C ILE A 894 -28.70 8.38 10.98
N ASN A 895 -29.07 8.92 12.14
CA ASN A 895 -29.59 10.28 12.30
C ASN A 895 -28.61 11.14 13.09
N HIS A 896 -28.21 12.31 12.59
CA HIS A 896 -27.39 13.24 13.36
C HIS A 896 -28.20 13.81 14.54
N ARG A 897 -27.71 13.66 15.77
CA ARG A 897 -28.53 13.88 16.98
C ARG A 897 -28.99 15.33 17.14
N GLU A 898 -28.18 16.30 16.74
CA GLU A 898 -28.49 17.73 16.90
C GLU A 898 -29.38 18.25 15.76
N THR A 899 -28.94 18.11 14.52
CA THR A 899 -29.64 18.68 13.34
C THR A 899 -30.77 17.80 12.78
N LYS A 900 -30.93 16.57 13.29
CA LYS A 900 -31.93 15.58 12.83
C LYS A 900 -31.87 15.26 11.33
N LEU A 901 -30.70 15.41 10.73
CA LEU A 901 -30.43 15.02 9.35
C LEU A 901 -30.04 13.54 9.26
N CYS A 902 -30.56 12.83 8.27
CA CYS A 902 -30.28 11.43 7.99
C CYS A 902 -29.01 11.29 7.14
N LEU A 903 -28.22 10.25 7.42
CA LEU A 903 -27.05 9.86 6.62
C LEU A 903 -27.51 9.29 5.27
N THR A 904 -26.95 9.79 4.16
CA THR A 904 -27.47 9.57 2.80
C THR A 904 -26.35 9.37 1.80
N LEU A 905 -26.53 8.41 0.89
CA LEU A 905 -25.60 8.10 -0.19
C LEU A 905 -26.02 8.78 -1.51
N LYS A 906 -25.22 9.73 -2.01
CA LYS A 906 -25.49 10.38 -3.31
C LYS A 906 -24.45 10.04 -4.37
N SER A 907 -24.90 10.03 -5.61
CA SER A 907 -24.09 9.88 -6.81
C SER A 907 -23.60 11.27 -7.26
N ALA A 908 -22.30 11.56 -7.14
CA ALA A 908 -21.72 12.83 -7.54
C ALA A 908 -21.34 12.79 -9.04
N LEU A 909 -21.90 13.72 -9.81
CA LEU A 909 -21.48 13.97 -11.19
C LEU A 909 -20.18 14.78 -11.18
N THR A 910 -19.04 14.10 -11.35
CA THR A 910 -17.79 14.79 -11.68
C THR A 910 -17.88 15.38 -13.10
N GLY A 911 -17.21 16.51 -13.32
CA GLY A 911 -17.34 17.31 -14.54
C GLY A 911 -16.66 16.73 -15.78
N GLY A 912 -17.09 15.56 -16.26
CA GLY A 912 -16.57 14.95 -17.49
C GLY A 912 -17.44 13.79 -17.99
N ARG A 913 -17.70 13.72 -19.30
CA ARG A 913 -18.61 12.74 -19.94
C ARG A 913 -18.17 11.27 -19.88
N THR A 914 -17.07 10.95 -19.21
CA THR A 914 -16.39 9.63 -19.27
C THR A 914 -15.96 9.07 -17.91
N GLN A 915 -16.22 9.76 -16.80
CA GLN A 915 -15.94 9.21 -15.46
C GLN A 915 -17.16 8.46 -14.91
N LYS A 916 -16.93 7.36 -14.18
CA LYS A 916 -17.97 6.77 -13.30
C LYS A 916 -18.29 7.80 -12.21
N PRO A 917 -19.57 8.02 -11.85
CA PRO A 917 -19.91 8.97 -10.79
C PRO A 917 -19.41 8.45 -9.45
N GLU A 918 -18.80 9.33 -8.66
CA GLU A 918 -18.26 8.98 -7.35
C GLU A 918 -19.40 8.96 -6.32
N LYS A 919 -19.53 7.85 -5.58
CA LYS A 919 -20.51 7.78 -4.49
C LYS A 919 -20.00 8.57 -3.29
N ILE A 920 -20.75 9.57 -2.83
CA ILE A 920 -20.42 10.40 -1.68
C ILE A 920 -21.46 10.24 -0.57
N VAL A 921 -21.01 10.26 0.68
CA VAL A 921 -21.90 10.22 1.85
C VAL A 921 -22.07 11.62 2.43
N MET A 922 -23.29 11.98 2.75
CA MET A 922 -23.67 13.29 3.27
C MET A 922 -24.85 13.17 4.25
N ALA A 923 -25.16 14.22 5.00
CA ALA A 923 -26.36 14.30 5.84
C ALA A 923 -27.37 15.28 5.23
N ILE A 924 -28.61 14.83 5.01
CA ILE A 924 -29.71 15.67 4.49
C ILE A 924 -31.02 15.41 5.25
N GLU A 925 -32.09 16.09 4.84
CA GLU A 925 -33.43 15.90 5.40
C GLU A 925 -33.91 14.44 5.22
N CYS A 926 -34.49 13.88 6.28
CA CYS A 926 -34.89 12.47 6.34
C CYS A 926 -36.08 12.16 5.44
N ASP A 927 -35.95 11.18 4.55
CA ASP A 927 -37.07 10.57 3.84
C ASP A 927 -37.06 9.05 4.07
N PHE A 928 -38.01 8.57 4.89
CA PHE A 928 -38.12 7.15 5.25
C PHE A 928 -38.46 6.22 4.08
N LYS A 929 -38.74 6.76 2.89
CA LYS A 929 -38.93 6.01 1.63
C LYS A 929 -37.67 5.98 0.77
N ASP A 930 -36.68 6.83 1.03
CA ASP A 930 -35.46 6.95 0.25
C ASP A 930 -34.46 5.83 0.62
N ILE A 931 -34.30 4.89 -0.30
CA ILE A 931 -33.39 3.75 -0.15
C ILE A 931 -31.90 4.17 0.00
N THR A 932 -31.56 5.39 -0.40
CA THR A 932 -30.20 5.92 -0.21
C THR A 932 -29.90 6.37 1.22
N GLN A 933 -30.89 6.33 2.12
CA GLN A 933 -30.78 6.71 3.54
C GLN A 933 -30.77 5.52 4.50
N LYS A 934 -30.85 4.28 3.97
CA LYS A 934 -30.95 3.05 4.76
C LYS A 934 -29.59 2.39 5.00
N TRP A 935 -29.34 2.04 6.26
CA TRP A 935 -28.08 1.47 6.72
C TRP A 935 -28.31 0.26 7.62
N GLY A 936 -27.49 -0.77 7.44
CA GLY A 936 -27.45 -1.95 8.29
C GLY A 936 -26.23 -1.94 9.20
N LEU A 937 -26.37 -2.50 10.40
CA LEU A 937 -25.29 -2.75 11.34
C LEU A 937 -25.05 -4.26 11.38
N ILE A 938 -23.94 -4.74 10.81
CA ILE A 938 -23.58 -6.17 10.88
C ILE A 938 -22.51 -6.37 11.98
N PRO A 939 -22.85 -7.01 13.10
CA PRO A 939 -21.92 -7.22 14.22
C PRO A 939 -20.78 -8.15 13.81
N LEU A 940 -19.61 -7.94 14.41
CA LEU A 940 -18.44 -8.79 14.20
C LEU A 940 -18.05 -9.53 15.49
N PRO A 941 -17.67 -10.81 15.42
CA PRO A 941 -17.30 -11.59 16.61
C PRO A 941 -15.98 -11.07 17.20
N TRP A 942 -16.02 -10.60 18.46
CA TRP A 942 -14.85 -10.10 19.19
C TRP A 942 -14.52 -10.88 20.47
N LYS A 943 -15.40 -11.83 20.82
CA LYS A 943 -15.33 -12.76 21.96
C LYS A 943 -15.65 -14.18 21.48
N ILE A 944 -15.30 -15.18 22.29
CA ILE A 944 -15.61 -16.61 22.10
C ILE A 944 -16.19 -17.12 23.42
#